data_AF-A0A7V8CTR3-F1
#
_entry.id   AF-A0A7V8CTR3-F1
#
_cell.length_a   1.000
_cell.length_b   1.000
_cell.length_c   1.000
_cell.angle_alpha   90.00
_cell.angle_beta   90.00
_cell.angle_gamma   90.00
#
_symmetry.space_group_name_H-M   'P 1'
#
loop_
_entity.id
_entity.type
_entity.pdbx_description
1 polymer ?
#
loop_
_entity_poly.entity_id
_entity_poly.type
_entity_poly.pdbx_seq_one_letter_code
_entity_poly.pdbx_strand_id
1 'polypeptide(L)'
;MGAPLDHHSAILAAEPQAAPAAPAASAAPALPAPDELPLRLRDALGSRKTLAGAPARDLKLPLIGHLPLKKQLSILSTVMALSLAASLLFVTLNMRSGAIASAQTQLASDALMHSQRLGKAAPNAVQGNPEAFRQLEESRNELDQDFRLMVRGGAYHGRDIGESRAGLLAAVADARKKWASSDRAAGTILRLKAELGDFDKALQQLNALSPRLLAQTEEIAALKVQRGGSARELAVIGRLMMLTQRMSRSASSFVETGSISSETAFALGRDATYFRAAVDGLLNGSAALQLPGTRDAQLREQLLALKTSFDAYQTLVSAILDRLDKFSAAKSAEQLIFSENEDLRQRLTLLQQMYHDNQETLDLSFWLMVASVLLTLIAAAGMGRVLLQDSVNRTREAERRRQDAEIRRLLSQEKEQEAKAQNDQSQAAILRLMDELQKVADGDLTVQATVSEDITGAIADSVNYTVEELRGLVGRVTATAEQVNRASTQAQSMSSKLLIASQQQSREIQDVSATVVNMANAITEVSRSASVSADVARQSVDAALQGSTAVENAIKGMHEIREQIQDTSKRIKRLGESSQEIGEITELISDITEQTNVLALNAAIQAASAGEAGRGFSVVAEEVQRLAERSAAAAKQIGALVRTIQTDTQDATRAMDKSTQGVVEGARLSDAAGAALNDIRQVSQHLAELIEGMSFATGAQAGSASGVALNIAHILSVTEQTQDGTQQTAQSIHKLSMLAQELKNSVSRFRVAA
;
A
#
# COMPACT_ATOMS: atom_id res chain seq x y z
N MET A 1 -46.20 -32.88 32.13
CA MET A 1 -47.26 -33.54 31.31
C MET A 1 -46.54 -34.24 30.17
N GLY A 2 -46.63 -35.55 29.96
CA GLY A 2 -47.21 -36.63 30.77
C GLY A 2 -46.75 -38.00 30.21
N ALA A 3 -46.56 -39.00 31.06
CA ALA A 3 -46.32 -40.41 30.67
C ALA A 3 -47.66 -41.13 30.36
N PRO A 4 -47.74 -42.42 29.95
CA PRO A 4 -47.20 -43.62 30.63
C PRO A 4 -46.19 -44.45 29.77
N LEU A 5 -45.26 -45.23 30.36
CA LEU A 5 -45.29 -46.68 30.70
C LEU A 5 -45.33 -47.62 29.46
N ASP A 6 -44.62 -48.76 29.39
CA ASP A 6 -43.80 -49.52 30.37
C ASP A 6 -42.64 -50.23 29.57
N HIS A 7 -41.82 -51.23 29.96
CA HIS A 7 -41.82 -52.18 31.09
C HIS A 7 -40.43 -52.75 31.50
N HIS A 8 -40.46 -53.76 32.36
CA HIS A 8 -39.39 -54.60 32.94
C HIS A 8 -38.36 -55.22 31.95
N SER A 9 -37.07 -55.45 32.25
CA SER A 9 -36.31 -55.84 33.48
C SER A 9 -36.39 -57.34 33.84
N ALA A 10 -35.38 -58.05 34.36
CA ALA A 10 -33.92 -57.82 34.47
C ALA A 10 -33.18 -59.13 34.86
N ILE A 11 -31.85 -59.15 34.66
CA ILE A 11 -30.78 -59.94 35.33
C ILE A 11 -31.18 -61.20 36.13
N LEU A 12 -30.64 -62.36 35.75
CA LEU A 12 -30.04 -63.34 36.68
C LEU A 12 -29.12 -64.35 35.94
N ALA A 13 -28.33 -65.11 36.69
CA ALA A 13 -27.32 -66.06 36.19
C ALA A 13 -27.37 -67.38 36.98
N ALA A 14 -26.98 -68.50 36.35
CA ALA A 14 -26.45 -69.70 37.01
C ALA A 14 -25.94 -70.75 35.99
N GLU A 15 -24.63 -71.00 36.02
CA GLU A 15 -23.92 -72.31 36.09
C GLU A 15 -24.32 -73.57 35.26
N PRO A 16 -23.39 -74.56 35.11
CA PRO A 16 -23.46 -75.56 34.04
C PRO A 16 -24.08 -76.90 34.45
N GLN A 17 -24.46 -77.73 33.46
CA GLN A 17 -24.78 -79.15 33.67
C GLN A 17 -24.02 -80.12 32.76
N ALA A 18 -23.52 -81.15 33.43
CA ALA A 18 -22.94 -82.43 33.02
C ALA A 18 -23.05 -82.89 31.55
N ALA A 19 -21.94 -83.45 31.05
CA ALA A 19 -21.93 -84.34 29.90
C ALA A 19 -22.39 -85.78 30.26
N PRO A 20 -23.10 -86.49 29.36
CA PRO A 20 -23.18 -87.95 29.37
C PRO A 20 -22.03 -88.60 28.56
N ALA A 21 -21.75 -89.87 28.87
CA ALA A 21 -20.56 -90.60 28.43
C ALA A 21 -20.44 -90.83 26.91
N ALA A 22 -19.19 -90.97 26.45
CA ALA A 22 -18.87 -91.49 25.12
C ALA A 22 -19.06 -93.02 25.05
N PRO A 23 -19.69 -93.57 23.98
CA PRO A 23 -19.62 -94.99 23.66
C PRO A 23 -18.23 -95.38 23.12
N ALA A 24 -17.87 -96.65 23.27
CA ALA A 24 -16.57 -97.18 22.85
C ALA A 24 -16.37 -97.21 21.32
N ALA A 25 -15.10 -97.32 20.91
CA ALA A 25 -14.73 -97.46 19.50
C ALA A 25 -15.25 -98.79 18.90
N SER A 26 -15.92 -98.71 17.76
CA SER A 26 -16.14 -99.83 16.84
C SER A 26 -15.11 -99.78 15.70
N ALA A 27 -14.56 -100.93 15.32
CA ALA A 27 -13.48 -100.99 14.31
C ALA A 27 -13.93 -100.50 12.92
N ALA A 28 -13.02 -99.85 12.20
CA ALA A 28 -13.20 -99.59 10.78
C ALA A 28 -13.14 -100.92 10.01
N PRO A 29 -14.08 -101.20 9.07
CA PRO A 29 -13.97 -102.36 8.20
C PRO A 29 -12.76 -102.24 7.27
N ALA A 30 -12.05 -103.33 7.06
CA ALA A 30 -10.87 -103.34 6.20
C ALA A 30 -11.25 -103.09 4.72
N LEU A 31 -10.44 -102.30 4.03
CA LEU A 31 -10.54 -102.14 2.58
C LEU A 31 -10.10 -103.45 1.88
N PRO A 32 -10.85 -103.95 0.88
CA PRO A 32 -10.44 -105.12 0.11
C PRO A 32 -9.20 -104.83 -0.75
N ALA A 33 -8.50 -105.88 -1.17
CA ALA A 33 -7.27 -105.78 -1.95
C ALA A 33 -7.52 -105.26 -3.39
N PRO A 34 -6.51 -104.68 -4.08
CA PRO A 34 -6.74 -103.90 -5.31
C PRO A 34 -7.20 -104.67 -6.57
N ASP A 35 -7.35 -105.99 -6.50
CA ASP A 35 -7.64 -106.87 -7.64
C ASP A 35 -9.09 -107.38 -7.73
N GLU A 36 -9.95 -107.11 -6.74
CA GLU A 36 -11.39 -107.43 -6.79
C GLU A 36 -12.27 -106.26 -7.29
N LEU A 37 -11.67 -105.26 -7.94
CA LEU A 37 -12.35 -104.07 -8.43
C LEU A 37 -12.80 -104.22 -9.90
N PRO A 38 -14.08 -103.94 -10.25
CA PRO A 38 -14.56 -104.01 -11.63
C PRO A 38 -13.86 -102.96 -12.52
N LEU A 39 -13.51 -103.37 -13.74
CA LEU A 39 -12.63 -102.63 -14.68
C LEU A 39 -12.92 -101.12 -14.81
N ARG A 40 -14.19 -100.71 -14.84
CA ARG A 40 -14.59 -99.29 -14.96
C ARG A 40 -14.07 -98.40 -13.83
N LEU A 41 -13.75 -98.95 -12.65
CA LEU A 41 -13.11 -98.20 -11.56
C LEU A 41 -11.59 -98.01 -11.79
N ARG A 42 -10.92 -98.94 -12.51
CA ARG A 42 -9.52 -98.76 -12.91
C ARG A 42 -9.39 -97.65 -13.96
N ASP A 43 -10.31 -97.55 -14.91
CA ASP A 43 -10.34 -96.45 -15.89
C ASP A 43 -10.60 -95.08 -15.25
N ALA A 44 -11.56 -95.01 -14.32
CA ALA A 44 -11.85 -93.79 -13.55
C ALA A 44 -10.65 -93.31 -12.70
N LEU A 45 -9.82 -94.24 -12.21
CA LEU A 45 -8.56 -93.92 -11.51
C LEU A 45 -7.41 -93.62 -12.47
N GLY A 46 -7.39 -94.21 -13.67
CA GLY A 46 -6.40 -93.92 -14.73
C GLY A 46 -6.52 -92.50 -15.29
N SER A 47 -7.75 -92.04 -15.53
CA SER A 47 -8.04 -90.67 -16.02
C SER A 47 -7.64 -89.56 -15.02
N ARG A 48 -7.31 -89.93 -13.77
CA ARG A 48 -6.90 -89.02 -12.69
C ARG A 48 -5.50 -88.41 -12.87
N LYS A 49 -4.75 -88.75 -13.93
CA LYS A 49 -3.33 -88.39 -14.10
C LYS A 49 -3.00 -87.41 -15.23
N THR A 50 -3.98 -86.90 -15.98
CA THR A 50 -3.75 -86.01 -17.15
C THR A 50 -4.56 -84.72 -17.11
N LEU A 51 -4.36 -83.89 -16.06
CA LEU A 51 -4.82 -82.49 -16.04
C LEU A 51 -3.97 -81.58 -15.13
N ALA A 52 -2.66 -81.85 -15.06
CA ALA A 52 -1.67 -81.02 -14.36
C ALA A 52 -0.69 -80.42 -15.37
N GLY A 53 -0.92 -79.18 -15.82
CA GLY A 53 -0.19 -78.64 -16.99
C GLY A 53 -0.37 -77.15 -17.31
N ALA A 54 -0.63 -76.29 -16.32
CA ALA A 54 -0.66 -74.83 -16.53
C ALA A 54 -0.03 -74.11 -15.31
N PRO A 55 1.21 -73.59 -15.42
CA PRO A 55 1.87 -72.89 -14.32
C PRO A 55 1.31 -71.47 -14.15
N ALA A 56 0.39 -71.30 -13.21
CA ALA A 56 0.05 -69.97 -12.71
C ALA A 56 1.32 -69.34 -12.09
N ARG A 57 1.71 -68.15 -12.57
CA ARG A 57 2.83 -67.40 -11.98
C ARG A 57 2.40 -66.80 -10.64
N ASP A 58 2.69 -67.52 -9.56
CA ASP A 58 2.64 -67.01 -8.19
C ASP A 58 3.67 -65.87 -8.00
N LEU A 59 3.29 -64.64 -8.35
CA LEU A 59 4.01 -63.44 -7.90
C LEU A 59 3.73 -63.22 -6.41
N LYS A 60 4.44 -63.98 -5.58
CA LYS A 60 4.47 -63.81 -4.12
C LYS A 60 4.98 -62.41 -3.79
N LEU A 61 4.32 -61.73 -2.84
CA LEU A 61 4.80 -60.45 -2.32
C LEU A 61 6.21 -60.63 -1.71
N PRO A 62 7.17 -59.73 -2.01
CA PRO A 62 8.50 -59.79 -1.42
C PRO A 62 8.42 -59.69 0.11
N LEU A 63 9.35 -60.39 0.78
CA LEU A 63 9.40 -60.62 2.24
C LEU A 63 8.19 -61.40 2.80
N ILE A 64 6.95 -60.92 2.66
CA ILE A 64 5.78 -61.43 3.40
C ILE A 64 4.98 -62.55 2.72
N GLY A 65 5.21 -62.83 1.43
CA GLY A 65 4.44 -63.80 0.63
C GLY A 65 4.58 -65.28 1.01
N HIS A 66 5.25 -65.59 2.13
CA HIS A 66 5.37 -66.93 2.72
C HIS A 66 4.43 -67.14 3.94
N LEU A 67 3.77 -66.08 4.42
CA LEU A 67 2.90 -66.12 5.60
C LEU A 67 1.44 -66.44 5.22
N PRO A 68 0.64 -67.03 6.14
CA PRO A 68 -0.79 -67.25 5.88
C PRO A 68 -1.57 -65.94 5.73
N LEU A 69 -2.63 -65.95 4.91
CA LEU A 69 -3.41 -64.77 4.48
C LEU A 69 -3.75 -63.80 5.63
N LYS A 70 -4.26 -64.30 6.76
CA LYS A 70 -4.60 -63.49 7.94
C LYS A 70 -3.41 -62.72 8.52
N LYS A 71 -2.19 -63.30 8.48
CA LYS A 71 -0.96 -62.62 8.90
C LYS A 71 -0.49 -61.59 7.87
N GLN A 72 -0.62 -61.87 6.56
CA GLN A 72 -0.29 -60.88 5.53
C GLN A 72 -1.16 -59.62 5.64
N LEU A 73 -2.49 -59.79 5.76
CA LEU A 73 -3.42 -58.67 5.95
C LEU A 73 -3.19 -57.92 7.27
N SER A 74 -2.88 -58.64 8.37
CA SER A 74 -2.54 -58.03 9.67
C SER A 74 -1.26 -57.20 9.64
N ILE A 75 -0.21 -57.67 8.95
CA ILE A 75 1.04 -56.91 8.79
C ILE A 75 0.82 -55.69 7.88
N LEU A 76 0.12 -55.83 6.75
CA LEU A 76 -0.10 -54.71 5.83
C LEU A 76 -1.01 -53.63 6.43
N SER A 77 -2.03 -54.02 7.21
CA SER A 77 -2.91 -53.06 7.88
C SER A 77 -2.21 -52.34 9.05
N THR A 78 -1.37 -53.02 9.82
CA THR A 78 -0.56 -52.36 10.88
C THR A 78 0.50 -51.42 10.27
N VAL A 79 1.17 -51.81 9.19
CA VAL A 79 2.10 -50.91 8.47
C VAL A 79 1.36 -49.68 7.94
N MET A 80 0.19 -49.85 7.31
CA MET A 80 -0.62 -48.74 6.80
C MET A 80 -1.11 -47.81 7.92
N ALA A 81 -1.52 -48.34 9.07
CA ALA A 81 -1.96 -47.54 10.21
C ALA A 81 -0.79 -46.72 10.82
N LEU A 82 0.39 -47.34 10.95
CA LEU A 82 1.60 -46.67 11.45
C LEU A 82 2.09 -45.59 10.47
N SER A 83 2.05 -45.84 9.16
CA SER A 83 2.45 -44.85 8.15
C SER A 83 1.46 -43.69 8.04
N LEU A 84 0.16 -43.93 8.21
CA LEU A 84 -0.86 -42.87 8.27
C LEU A 84 -0.67 -41.98 9.51
N ALA A 85 -0.40 -42.59 10.68
CA ALA A 85 -0.10 -41.86 11.92
C ALA A 85 1.22 -41.05 11.80
N ALA A 86 2.25 -41.63 11.20
CA ALA A 86 3.50 -40.93 10.89
C ALA A 86 3.27 -39.76 9.92
N SER A 87 2.45 -39.93 8.89
CA SER A 87 2.08 -38.86 7.95
C SER A 87 1.38 -37.71 8.66
N LEU A 88 0.44 -37.99 9.57
CA LEU A 88 -0.25 -36.96 10.36
C LEU A 88 0.71 -36.20 11.30
N LEU A 89 1.66 -36.92 11.91
CA LEU A 89 2.72 -36.32 12.72
C LEU A 89 3.66 -35.43 11.89
N PHE A 90 4.10 -35.87 10.71
CA PHE A 90 4.97 -35.06 9.86
C PHE A 90 4.26 -33.87 9.21
N VAL A 91 2.98 -33.99 8.85
CA VAL A 91 2.14 -32.86 8.43
C VAL A 91 2.05 -31.80 9.53
N THR A 92 1.72 -32.21 10.77
CA THR A 92 1.57 -31.25 11.89
C THR A 92 2.90 -30.62 12.32
N LEU A 93 4.02 -31.36 12.27
CA LEU A 93 5.35 -30.82 12.49
C LEU A 93 5.77 -29.85 11.37
N ASN A 94 5.49 -30.18 10.11
CA ASN A 94 5.82 -29.31 8.97
C ASN A 94 5.00 -28.01 8.98
N MET A 95 3.68 -28.10 9.23
CA MET A 95 2.82 -26.93 9.47
C MET A 95 3.31 -26.06 10.62
N ARG A 96 3.75 -26.66 11.75
CA ARG A 96 4.32 -25.91 12.87
C ARG A 96 5.64 -25.21 12.50
N SER A 97 6.53 -25.88 11.76
CA SER A 97 7.79 -25.27 11.28
C SER A 97 7.50 -24.07 10.36
N GLY A 98 6.61 -24.24 9.38
CA GLY A 98 6.19 -23.16 8.47
C GLY A 98 5.52 -21.99 9.18
N ALA A 99 4.69 -22.24 10.20
CA ALA A 99 4.03 -21.19 10.99
C ALA A 99 5.02 -20.37 11.86
N ILE A 100 6.13 -20.99 12.28
CA ILE A 100 7.24 -20.32 12.99
C ILE A 100 8.10 -19.53 12.00
N ALA A 101 8.48 -20.12 10.86
CA ALA A 101 9.25 -19.44 9.81
C ALA A 101 8.51 -18.19 9.29
N SER A 102 7.21 -18.32 8.99
CA SER A 102 6.32 -17.20 8.63
C SER A 102 6.33 -16.08 9.68
N ALA A 103 6.34 -16.41 10.97
CA ALA A 103 6.36 -15.43 12.05
C ALA A 103 7.73 -14.74 12.18
N GLN A 104 8.83 -15.44 11.90
CA GLN A 104 10.17 -14.87 11.88
C GLN A 104 10.39 -13.95 10.64
N THR A 105 9.89 -14.33 9.46
CA THR A 105 9.88 -13.46 8.26
C THR A 105 9.04 -12.20 8.49
N GLN A 106 7.89 -12.33 9.16
CA GLN A 106 7.07 -11.17 9.55
C GLN A 106 7.82 -10.27 10.54
N LEU A 107 8.42 -10.82 11.60
CA LEU A 107 9.21 -10.07 12.59
C LEU A 107 10.34 -9.24 11.96
N ALA A 108 11.01 -9.77 10.92
CA ALA A 108 12.01 -9.01 10.16
C ALA A 108 11.41 -7.91 9.27
N SER A 109 10.20 -8.12 8.75
CA SER A 109 9.46 -7.14 7.96
C SER A 109 8.94 -5.98 8.82
N ASP A 110 8.44 -6.28 10.02
CA ASP A 110 7.97 -5.27 10.97
C ASP A 110 9.16 -4.48 11.55
N ALA A 111 10.28 -5.12 11.90
CA ALA A 111 11.51 -4.42 12.29
C ALA A 111 12.01 -3.44 11.20
N LEU A 112 11.96 -3.83 9.92
CA LEU A 112 12.27 -2.97 8.78
C LEU A 112 11.32 -1.76 8.70
N MET A 113 10.03 -1.96 8.97
CA MET A 113 9.01 -0.90 9.02
C MET A 113 9.24 0.06 10.20
N HIS A 114 9.51 -0.44 11.42
CA HIS A 114 9.80 0.39 12.59
C HIS A 114 11.08 1.23 12.36
N SER A 115 12.11 0.68 11.71
CA SER A 115 13.32 1.44 11.32
C SER A 115 12.98 2.61 10.37
N GLN A 116 12.15 2.38 9.35
CA GLN A 116 11.73 3.44 8.42
C GLN A 116 10.85 4.50 9.11
N ARG A 117 9.90 4.06 9.97
CA ARG A 117 9.01 4.96 10.73
C ARG A 117 9.81 5.85 11.69
N LEU A 118 10.84 5.31 12.35
CA LEU A 118 11.79 6.06 13.18
C LEU A 118 12.55 7.13 12.39
N GLY A 119 13.04 6.79 11.19
CA GLY A 119 13.70 7.75 10.30
C GLY A 119 12.81 8.91 9.88
N LYS A 120 11.52 8.65 9.62
CA LYS A 120 10.53 9.68 9.30
C LYS A 120 10.11 10.51 10.53
N ALA A 121 10.06 9.89 11.71
CA ALA A 121 9.68 10.57 12.96
C ALA A 121 10.77 11.51 13.49
N ALA A 122 12.05 11.16 13.35
CA ALA A 122 13.15 11.91 13.98
C ALA A 122 13.24 13.41 13.60
N PRO A 123 13.17 13.83 12.31
CA PRO A 123 13.22 15.25 11.96
C PRO A 123 12.03 16.05 12.53
N ASN A 124 10.84 15.47 12.46
CA ASN A 124 9.61 16.07 13.00
C ASN A 124 9.67 16.19 14.54
N ALA A 125 10.29 15.22 15.22
CA ALA A 125 10.53 15.29 16.66
C ALA A 125 11.55 16.37 17.03
N VAL A 126 12.61 16.58 16.24
CA VAL A 126 13.54 17.70 16.44
C VAL A 126 12.86 19.05 16.24
N GLN A 127 11.87 19.14 15.34
CA GLN A 127 10.99 20.31 15.21
C GLN A 127 9.95 20.46 16.35
N GLY A 128 10.04 19.67 17.43
CA GLY A 128 9.19 19.82 18.62
C GLY A 128 7.82 19.14 18.54
N ASN A 129 7.47 18.46 17.44
CA ASN A 129 6.14 17.89 17.23
C ASN A 129 5.79 16.78 18.25
N PRO A 130 4.74 16.95 19.09
CA PRO A 130 4.38 15.99 20.15
C PRO A 130 4.08 14.57 19.67
N GLU A 131 3.44 14.43 18.51
CA GLU A 131 3.07 13.14 17.91
C GLU A 131 4.29 12.47 17.27
N ALA A 132 5.20 13.24 16.67
CA ALA A 132 6.46 12.72 16.16
C ALA A 132 7.34 12.14 17.29
N PHE A 133 7.37 12.75 18.48
CA PHE A 133 8.02 12.14 19.64
C PHE A 133 7.38 10.80 20.03
N ARG A 134 6.04 10.70 19.99
CA ARG A 134 5.32 9.45 20.29
C ARG A 134 5.71 8.36 19.29
N GLN A 135 5.69 8.67 18.00
CA GLN A 135 6.08 7.74 16.93
C GLN A 135 7.57 7.35 17.01
N LEU A 136 8.46 8.27 17.38
CA LEU A 136 9.88 8.00 17.59
C LEU A 136 10.11 7.05 18.77
N GLU A 137 9.42 7.26 19.89
CA GLU A 137 9.47 6.42 21.09
C GLU A 137 8.89 5.02 20.85
N GLU A 138 7.72 4.96 20.21
CA GLU A 138 7.03 3.72 19.83
C GLU A 138 7.93 2.87 18.91
N SER A 139 8.41 3.45 17.79
CA SER A 139 9.28 2.75 16.83
C SER A 139 10.60 2.28 17.44
N ARG A 140 11.18 3.08 18.34
CA ARG A 140 12.40 2.72 19.07
C ARG A 140 12.16 1.52 19.97
N ASN A 141 11.07 1.52 20.74
CA ASN A 141 10.77 0.48 21.71
C ASN A 141 10.36 -0.85 21.04
N GLU A 142 9.64 -0.78 19.91
CA GLU A 142 9.24 -1.93 19.09
C GLU A 142 10.44 -2.57 18.38
N LEU A 143 11.25 -1.79 17.65
CA LEU A 143 12.45 -2.31 16.98
C LEU A 143 13.45 -2.95 17.98
N ASP A 144 13.57 -2.37 19.18
CA ASP A 144 14.40 -2.93 20.25
C ASP A 144 13.78 -4.20 20.88
N GLN A 145 12.45 -4.38 20.78
CA GLN A 145 11.76 -5.63 21.09
C GLN A 145 11.96 -6.68 20.01
N ASP A 146 11.92 -6.31 18.74
CA ASP A 146 12.14 -7.24 17.63
C ASP A 146 13.57 -7.81 17.68
N PHE A 147 14.57 -6.95 17.92
CA PHE A 147 15.95 -7.39 18.17
C PHE A 147 16.14 -8.21 19.47
N ARG A 148 15.18 -8.21 20.41
CA ARG A 148 15.16 -9.16 21.54
C ARG A 148 14.57 -10.50 21.09
N LEU A 149 13.43 -10.48 20.40
CA LEU A 149 12.71 -11.65 19.90
C LEU A 149 13.54 -12.45 18.88
N MET A 150 14.19 -11.79 17.91
CA MET A 150 15.07 -12.45 16.93
C MET A 150 16.26 -13.19 17.58
N VAL A 151 16.77 -12.68 18.71
CA VAL A 151 17.94 -13.25 19.41
C VAL A 151 17.55 -14.35 20.39
N ARG A 152 16.44 -14.21 21.13
CA ARG A 152 16.08 -15.10 22.26
C ARG A 152 14.81 -15.92 22.05
N GLY A 153 14.07 -15.70 20.96
CA GLY A 153 12.72 -16.22 20.81
C GLY A 153 11.71 -15.58 21.78
N GLY A 154 10.53 -16.18 21.88
CA GLY A 154 9.43 -15.77 22.75
C GLY A 154 8.08 -15.69 22.03
N ALA A 155 7.08 -15.13 22.72
CA ALA A 155 5.74 -14.99 22.16
C ALA A 155 5.63 -13.78 21.20
N TYR A 156 5.28 -14.02 19.95
CA TYR A 156 5.04 -13.01 18.92
C TYR A 156 3.72 -13.31 18.18
N HIS A 157 2.79 -12.34 18.16
CA HIS A 157 1.41 -12.49 17.67
C HIS A 157 0.71 -13.80 18.09
N GLY A 158 0.89 -14.21 19.35
CA GLY A 158 0.29 -15.44 19.90
C GLY A 158 0.96 -16.75 19.48
N ARG A 159 2.08 -16.70 18.74
CA ARG A 159 2.92 -17.85 18.39
C ARG A 159 4.21 -17.81 19.21
N ASP A 160 4.68 -18.96 19.66
CA ASP A 160 5.99 -19.09 20.31
C ASP A 160 7.06 -19.31 19.23
N ILE A 161 7.92 -18.32 19.01
CA ILE A 161 9.04 -18.39 18.08
C ILE A 161 10.31 -18.79 18.83
N GLY A 162 11.03 -19.79 18.32
CA GLY A 162 12.30 -20.22 18.88
C GLY A 162 13.45 -19.26 18.57
N GLU A 163 14.60 -19.47 19.22
CA GLU A 163 15.86 -18.80 18.89
C GLU A 163 16.21 -18.96 17.40
N SER A 164 16.81 -17.93 16.80
CA SER A 164 17.19 -17.97 15.38
C SER A 164 18.29 -19.01 15.12
N ARG A 165 18.25 -19.67 13.95
CA ARG A 165 19.32 -20.59 13.50
C ARG A 165 20.67 -19.83 13.47
N ALA A 166 21.78 -20.51 13.77
CA ALA A 166 23.08 -19.87 14.05
C ALA A 166 23.58 -18.89 12.95
N GLY A 167 23.30 -19.15 11.67
CA GLY A 167 23.63 -18.22 10.58
C GLY A 167 22.82 -16.92 10.58
N LEU A 168 21.56 -16.97 11.00
CA LEU A 168 20.70 -15.80 11.17
C LEU A 168 21.13 -14.96 12.38
N LEU A 169 21.53 -15.58 13.49
CA LEU A 169 22.00 -14.86 14.69
C LEU A 169 23.17 -13.90 14.39
N ALA A 170 24.06 -14.24 13.45
CA ALA A 170 25.14 -13.37 13.02
C ALA A 170 24.62 -12.10 12.31
N ALA A 171 23.66 -12.25 11.38
CA ALA A 171 23.03 -11.13 10.68
C ALA A 171 22.18 -10.26 11.62
N VAL A 172 21.43 -10.88 12.54
CA VAL A 172 20.68 -10.18 13.60
C VAL A 172 21.62 -9.36 14.49
N ALA A 173 22.76 -9.92 14.91
CA ALA A 173 23.74 -9.22 15.74
C ALA A 173 24.40 -8.03 15.02
N ASP A 174 24.68 -8.16 13.72
CA ASP A 174 25.25 -7.10 12.88
C ASP A 174 24.25 -5.96 12.61
N ALA A 175 23.00 -6.28 12.26
CA ALA A 175 21.92 -5.30 12.17
C ALA A 175 21.69 -4.59 13.51
N ARG A 176 21.66 -5.34 14.63
CA ARG A 176 21.53 -4.78 15.98
C ARG A 176 22.70 -3.86 16.37
N LYS A 177 23.92 -4.16 15.92
CA LYS A 177 25.11 -3.30 16.14
C LYS A 177 24.96 -1.94 15.45
N LYS A 178 24.32 -1.88 14.28
CA LYS A 178 23.96 -0.64 13.58
C LYS A 178 22.79 0.09 14.24
N TRP A 179 21.76 -0.63 14.67
CA TRP A 179 20.68 -0.05 15.48
C TRP A 179 21.19 0.65 16.75
N ALA A 180 22.24 0.14 17.39
CA ALA A 180 22.79 0.69 18.63
C ALA A 180 23.43 2.09 18.54
N SER A 181 23.63 2.69 17.35
CA SER A 181 23.90 4.14 17.22
C SER A 181 22.60 4.95 17.14
N SER A 182 21.68 4.51 16.28
CA SER A 182 20.36 5.12 16.09
C SER A 182 19.49 5.12 17.36
N ASP A 183 19.54 4.06 18.18
CA ASP A 183 18.88 3.98 19.49
C ASP A 183 19.31 5.12 20.43
N ARG A 184 20.63 5.32 20.58
CA ARG A 184 21.20 6.36 21.44
C ARG A 184 20.93 7.77 20.92
N ALA A 185 20.84 7.92 19.59
CA ALA A 185 20.43 9.17 18.95
C ALA A 185 18.94 9.47 19.21
N ALA A 186 18.04 8.50 18.99
CA ALA A 186 16.62 8.63 19.28
C ALA A 186 16.38 8.91 20.78
N GLY A 187 17.06 8.17 21.65
CA GLY A 187 17.08 8.42 23.10
C GLY A 187 17.72 9.75 23.51
N THR A 188 18.38 10.49 22.61
CA THR A 188 18.84 11.86 22.84
C THR A 188 17.77 12.87 22.46
N ILE A 189 17.13 12.72 21.30
CA ILE A 189 15.98 13.53 20.87
C ILE A 189 14.84 13.42 21.90
N LEU A 190 14.50 12.20 22.34
CA LEU A 190 13.46 11.94 23.33
C LEU A 190 13.74 12.57 24.71
N ARG A 191 15.00 12.64 25.15
CA ARG A 191 15.39 13.31 26.40
C ARG A 191 15.26 14.83 26.34
N LEU A 192 15.35 15.42 25.15
CA LEU A 192 15.25 16.86 24.91
C LEU A 192 13.82 17.31 24.54
N LYS A 193 12.83 16.42 24.65
CA LYS A 193 11.43 16.64 24.25
C LYS A 193 10.81 17.92 24.81
N ALA A 194 11.14 18.29 26.04
CA ALA A 194 10.65 19.52 26.67
C ALA A 194 11.29 20.77 26.04
N GLU A 195 12.61 20.80 25.91
CA GLU A 195 13.33 21.94 25.36
C GLU A 195 13.08 22.16 23.87
N LEU A 196 12.93 21.08 23.10
CA LEU A 196 12.56 21.12 21.68
C LEU A 196 11.12 21.63 21.49
N GLY A 197 10.18 21.14 22.30
CA GLY A 197 8.80 21.63 22.28
C GLY A 197 8.65 23.09 22.75
N ASP A 198 9.54 23.59 23.61
CA ASP A 198 9.58 25.02 23.96
C ASP A 198 10.33 25.88 22.94
N PHE A 199 11.30 25.32 22.22
CA PHE A 199 12.00 25.98 21.11
C PHE A 199 11.03 26.27 19.96
N ASP A 200 10.22 25.26 19.58
CA ASP A 200 9.12 25.40 18.60
C ASP A 200 8.15 26.53 18.99
N LYS A 201 7.61 26.51 20.22
CA LYS A 201 6.72 27.58 20.73
C LYS A 201 7.36 28.97 20.63
N ALA A 202 8.64 29.12 20.98
CA ALA A 202 9.33 30.40 20.91
C ALA A 202 9.48 30.87 19.44
N LEU A 203 9.76 29.95 18.52
CA LEU A 203 9.93 30.22 17.09
C LEU A 203 8.58 30.58 16.42
N GLN A 204 7.50 29.89 16.78
CA GLN A 204 6.13 30.25 16.39
C GLN A 204 5.75 31.66 16.89
N GLN A 205 6.05 31.99 18.15
CA GLN A 205 5.77 33.31 18.72
C GLN A 205 6.62 34.44 18.09
N LEU A 206 7.89 34.17 17.74
CA LEU A 206 8.72 35.11 16.96
C LEU A 206 8.10 35.39 15.58
N ASN A 207 7.66 34.35 14.87
CA ASN A 207 7.02 34.50 13.57
C ASN A 207 5.67 35.22 13.65
N ALA A 208 4.92 35.09 14.75
CA ALA A 208 3.71 35.88 15.00
C ALA A 208 3.99 37.35 15.34
N LEU A 209 5.11 37.67 16.01
CA LEU A 209 5.49 39.04 16.37
C LEU A 209 6.18 39.80 15.21
N SER A 210 6.86 39.10 14.30
CA SER A 210 7.63 39.68 13.20
C SER A 210 6.81 40.65 12.30
N PRO A 211 5.61 40.30 11.80
CA PRO A 211 4.77 41.23 11.03
C PRO A 211 4.33 42.47 11.84
N ARG A 212 4.06 42.30 13.14
CA ARG A 212 3.66 43.40 14.03
C ARG A 212 4.77 44.42 14.22
N LEU A 213 6.01 43.95 14.41
CA LEU A 213 7.19 44.82 14.49
C LEU A 213 7.43 45.58 13.18
N LEU A 214 7.21 44.93 12.02
CA LEU A 214 7.34 45.57 10.72
C LEU A 214 6.31 46.69 10.55
N ALA A 215 5.03 46.43 10.78
CA ALA A 215 3.95 47.42 10.68
C ALA A 215 4.13 48.62 11.62
N GLN A 216 4.58 48.39 12.86
CA GLN A 216 4.90 49.48 13.79
C GLN A 216 6.10 50.32 13.32
N THR A 217 7.09 49.69 12.65
CA THR A 217 8.23 50.40 12.08
C THR A 217 7.83 51.21 10.82
N GLU A 218 6.89 50.70 10.03
CA GLU A 218 6.27 51.41 8.89
C GLU A 218 5.48 52.64 9.34
N GLU A 219 4.69 52.55 10.40
CA GLU A 219 3.95 53.70 10.96
C GLU A 219 4.92 54.77 11.49
N ILE A 220 5.97 54.36 12.20
CA ILE A 220 7.06 55.25 12.66
C ILE A 220 7.76 55.93 11.49
N ALA A 221 7.99 55.22 10.37
CA ALA A 221 8.55 55.80 9.15
C ALA A 221 7.63 56.89 8.57
N ALA A 222 6.33 56.58 8.41
CA ALA A 222 5.34 57.50 7.86
C ALA A 222 5.20 58.79 8.70
N LEU A 223 5.07 58.65 10.03
CA LEU A 223 5.03 59.79 10.97
C LEU A 223 6.31 60.62 10.92
N LYS A 224 7.47 59.98 10.75
CA LYS A 224 8.76 60.67 10.70
C LYS A 224 8.99 61.41 9.37
N VAL A 225 8.50 60.89 8.24
CA VAL A 225 8.50 61.59 6.95
C VAL A 225 7.58 62.82 7.01
N GLN A 226 6.34 62.67 7.49
CA GLN A 226 5.38 63.78 7.60
C GLN A 226 5.88 64.94 8.46
N ARG A 227 6.68 64.66 9.48
CA ARG A 227 7.23 65.65 10.44
C ARG A 227 8.64 66.12 10.10
N GLY A 228 9.10 65.95 8.85
CA GLY A 228 10.38 66.49 8.37
C GLY A 228 11.62 65.84 9.00
N GLY A 229 11.56 64.53 9.29
CA GLY A 229 12.67 63.79 9.87
C GLY A 229 13.95 63.82 9.03
N SER A 230 15.10 63.80 9.69
CA SER A 230 16.39 63.85 9.01
C SER A 230 16.66 62.57 8.21
N ALA A 231 17.42 62.68 7.12
CA ALA A 231 17.84 61.52 6.32
C ALA A 231 18.57 60.45 7.17
N ARG A 232 19.25 60.87 8.25
CA ARG A 232 19.92 59.97 9.20
C ARG A 232 18.93 59.11 10.00
N GLU A 233 17.85 59.72 10.49
CA GLU A 233 16.79 59.01 11.22
C GLU A 233 15.99 58.10 10.29
N LEU A 234 15.65 58.58 9.08
CA LEU A 234 14.95 57.77 8.08
C LEU A 234 15.78 56.55 7.63
N ALA A 235 17.10 56.71 7.46
CA ALA A 235 18.00 55.59 7.15
C ALA A 235 18.09 54.57 8.30
N VAL A 236 18.02 55.00 9.57
CA VAL A 236 17.94 54.08 10.71
C VAL A 236 16.60 53.35 10.75
N ILE A 237 15.48 54.03 10.48
CA ILE A 237 14.15 53.39 10.43
C ILE A 237 14.06 52.38 9.28
N GLY A 238 14.52 52.73 8.07
CA GLY A 238 14.61 51.77 6.95
C GLY A 238 15.49 50.55 7.28
N ARG A 239 16.56 50.75 8.07
CA ARG A 239 17.39 49.66 8.56
C ARG A 239 16.70 48.81 9.63
N LEU A 240 15.82 49.36 10.47
CA LEU A 240 14.97 48.59 11.37
C LEU A 240 14.04 47.66 10.56
N MET A 241 13.37 48.16 9.52
CA MET A 241 12.48 47.36 8.64
C MET A 241 13.21 46.17 7.99
N MET A 242 14.42 46.41 7.49
CA MET A 242 15.30 45.36 6.95
C MET A 242 15.73 44.34 8.01
N LEU A 243 15.96 44.78 9.25
CA LEU A 243 16.32 43.90 10.36
C LEU A 243 15.15 43.03 10.81
N THR A 244 13.91 43.54 10.87
CA THR A 244 12.73 42.71 11.18
C THR A 244 12.61 41.54 10.22
N GLN A 245 12.68 41.82 8.91
CA GLN A 245 12.65 40.75 7.91
C GLN A 245 13.84 39.78 8.05
N ARG A 246 15.06 40.29 8.28
CA ARG A 246 16.25 39.43 8.37
C ARG A 246 16.25 38.56 9.62
N MET A 247 15.89 39.10 10.78
CA MET A 247 15.72 38.33 12.02
C MET A 247 14.65 37.24 11.84
N SER A 248 13.54 37.53 11.16
CA SER A 248 12.51 36.52 10.83
C SER A 248 13.05 35.39 9.95
N ARG A 249 13.83 35.71 8.91
CA ARG A 249 14.45 34.69 8.03
C ARG A 249 15.47 33.85 8.81
N SER A 250 16.30 34.48 9.65
CA SER A 250 17.24 33.77 10.54
C SER A 250 16.51 32.89 11.56
N ALA A 251 15.35 33.29 12.09
CA ALA A 251 14.53 32.46 12.97
C ALA A 251 13.96 31.25 12.24
N SER A 252 13.44 31.41 11.01
CA SER A 252 12.93 30.28 10.22
C SER A 252 14.01 29.27 9.82
N SER A 253 15.24 29.70 9.52
CA SER A 253 16.31 28.80 9.07
C SER A 253 16.86 27.85 10.16
N PHE A 254 16.41 27.95 11.41
CA PHE A 254 16.64 26.91 12.41
C PHE A 254 15.77 25.65 12.17
N VAL A 255 14.63 25.77 11.47
CA VAL A 255 13.68 24.67 11.21
C VAL A 255 14.09 23.82 9.99
N GLU A 256 14.88 24.40 9.08
CA GLU A 256 15.32 23.82 7.81
C GLU A 256 16.20 22.56 7.98
N THR A 257 16.27 21.76 6.92
CA THR A 257 16.99 20.48 6.89
C THR A 257 18.50 20.70 6.72
N GLY A 258 19.22 20.84 7.83
CA GLY A 258 20.67 20.99 7.84
C GLY A 258 21.28 20.97 9.23
N SER A 259 22.59 21.17 9.32
CA SER A 259 23.23 21.56 10.58
C SER A 259 22.99 23.05 10.83
N ILE A 260 22.69 23.42 12.08
CA ILE A 260 22.50 24.82 12.45
C ILE A 260 23.84 25.56 12.31
N SER A 261 23.88 26.60 11.49
CA SER A 261 25.07 27.44 11.42
C SER A 261 25.16 28.32 12.68
N SER A 262 26.33 28.32 13.34
CA SER A 262 26.61 29.21 14.46
C SER A 262 26.59 30.69 14.03
N GLU A 263 26.84 30.96 12.75
CA GLU A 263 26.71 32.27 12.13
C GLU A 263 25.25 32.75 12.11
N THR A 264 24.26 31.89 11.86
CA THR A 264 22.82 32.23 11.91
C THR A 264 22.43 32.71 13.31
N ALA A 265 22.86 31.98 14.35
CA ALA A 265 22.60 32.33 15.74
C ALA A 265 23.29 33.64 16.16
N PHE A 266 24.56 33.81 15.78
CA PHE A 266 25.30 35.04 16.03
C PHE A 266 24.68 36.24 15.30
N ALA A 267 24.26 36.06 14.05
CA ALA A 267 23.59 37.09 13.25
C ALA A 267 22.26 37.51 13.88
N LEU A 268 21.41 36.57 14.30
CA LEU A 268 20.13 36.86 14.96
C LEU A 268 20.34 37.65 16.26
N GLY A 269 21.26 37.22 17.13
CA GLY A 269 21.56 37.90 18.39
C GLY A 269 22.15 39.31 18.20
N ARG A 270 23.07 39.47 17.24
CA ARG A 270 23.65 40.76 16.84
C ARG A 270 22.59 41.71 16.31
N ASP A 271 21.71 41.20 15.45
CA ASP A 271 20.69 41.99 14.76
C ASP A 271 19.61 42.47 15.73
N ALA A 272 19.17 41.60 16.65
CA ALA A 272 18.28 41.97 17.75
C ALA A 272 18.90 43.04 18.67
N THR A 273 20.20 42.91 18.97
CA THR A 273 20.94 43.90 19.77
C THR A 273 21.02 45.26 19.08
N TYR A 274 21.25 45.30 17.76
CA TYR A 274 21.21 46.54 16.99
C TYR A 274 19.80 47.14 16.94
N PHE A 275 18.76 46.31 16.78
CA PHE A 275 17.38 46.77 16.73
C PHE A 275 16.99 47.52 18.02
N ARG A 276 17.26 46.93 19.21
CA ARG A 276 17.05 47.63 20.50
C ARG A 276 17.82 48.95 20.56
N ALA A 277 19.13 48.93 20.25
CA ALA A 277 19.96 50.13 20.31
C ALA A 277 19.50 51.26 19.36
N ALA A 278 18.92 50.92 18.22
CA ALA A 278 18.33 51.87 17.28
C ALA A 278 16.98 52.42 17.78
N VAL A 279 16.10 51.59 18.35
CA VAL A 279 14.83 52.07 18.95
C VAL A 279 15.10 52.97 20.16
N ASP A 280 16.00 52.57 21.07
CA ASP A 280 16.39 53.40 22.22
C ASP A 280 17.10 54.70 21.78
N GLY A 281 17.88 54.66 20.70
CA GLY A 281 18.52 55.84 20.10
C GLY A 281 17.54 56.81 19.42
N LEU A 282 16.45 56.31 18.84
CA LEU A 282 15.35 57.13 18.33
C LEU A 282 14.50 57.73 19.47
N LEU A 283 14.32 56.99 20.58
CA LEU A 283 13.61 57.49 21.77
C LEU A 283 14.40 58.57 22.51
N ASN A 284 15.66 58.31 22.86
CA ASN A 284 16.39 59.07 23.87
C ASN A 284 17.64 59.79 23.34
N GLY A 285 17.98 59.57 22.06
CA GLY A 285 19.22 60.03 21.45
C GLY A 285 20.35 59.00 21.58
N SER A 286 21.31 59.04 20.65
CA SER A 286 22.48 58.17 20.65
C SER A 286 23.64 58.83 19.92
N ALA A 287 24.72 59.14 20.65
CA ALA A 287 25.94 59.68 20.07
C ALA A 287 26.59 58.71 19.07
N ALA A 288 26.54 57.40 19.34
CA ALA A 288 27.11 56.36 18.48
C ALA A 288 26.36 56.21 17.13
N LEU A 289 25.04 56.38 17.12
CA LEU A 289 24.24 56.35 15.89
C LEU A 289 24.10 57.75 15.23
N GLN A 290 24.51 58.81 15.93
CA GLN A 290 24.30 60.22 15.60
C GLN A 290 22.80 60.57 15.49
N LEU A 291 22.01 60.12 16.47
CA LEU A 291 20.58 60.37 16.59
C LEU A 291 20.29 61.40 17.70
N PRO A 292 19.45 62.43 17.46
CA PRO A 292 19.12 63.45 18.46
C PRO A 292 18.08 63.00 19.50
N GLY A 293 17.34 61.92 19.21
CA GLY A 293 16.18 61.47 20.00
C GLY A 293 14.91 62.28 19.72
N THR A 294 13.74 61.72 20.03
CA THR A 294 12.45 62.41 19.83
C THR A 294 11.92 63.09 21.09
N ARG A 295 11.45 64.32 20.93
CA ARG A 295 10.62 65.07 21.88
C ARG A 295 9.15 65.16 21.46
N ASP A 296 8.79 64.66 20.28
CA ASP A 296 7.39 64.60 19.85
C ASP A 296 6.65 63.50 20.60
N ALA A 297 5.48 63.83 21.16
CA ALA A 297 4.71 62.93 22.00
C ALA A 297 4.18 61.70 21.23
N GLN A 298 3.61 61.91 20.03
CA GLN A 298 3.01 60.86 19.22
C GLN A 298 4.07 59.87 18.70
N LEU A 299 5.19 60.40 18.17
CA LEU A 299 6.31 59.55 17.74
C LEU A 299 6.96 58.80 18.92
N ARG A 300 7.00 59.42 20.11
CA ARG A 300 7.51 58.77 21.32
C ARG A 300 6.59 57.64 21.80
N GLU A 301 5.28 57.84 21.74
CA GLU A 301 4.28 56.81 22.03
C GLU A 301 4.44 55.59 21.11
N GLN A 302 4.51 55.80 19.79
CA GLN A 302 4.71 54.70 18.85
C GLN A 302 6.07 54.00 19.00
N LEU A 303 7.15 54.74 19.25
CA LEU A 303 8.45 54.13 19.55
C LEU A 303 8.45 53.33 20.85
N LEU A 304 7.68 53.72 21.88
CA LEU A 304 7.48 52.92 23.10
C LEU A 304 6.64 51.68 22.84
N ALA A 305 5.63 51.76 21.97
CA ALA A 305 4.83 50.62 21.54
C ALA A 305 5.65 49.61 20.70
N LEU A 306 6.55 50.10 19.82
CA LEU A 306 7.52 49.27 19.11
C LEU A 306 8.51 48.63 20.09
N LYS A 307 9.08 49.41 21.01
CA LYS A 307 10.02 48.90 22.02
C LYS A 307 9.38 47.78 22.86
N THR A 308 8.13 47.96 23.29
CA THR A 308 7.41 46.96 24.11
C THR A 308 7.22 45.65 23.32
N SER A 309 6.82 45.73 22.05
CA SER A 309 6.71 44.55 21.18
C SER A 309 8.08 43.91 20.90
N PHE A 310 9.14 44.72 20.80
CA PHE A 310 10.48 44.24 20.52
C PHE A 310 11.17 43.62 21.74
N ASP A 311 10.92 44.13 22.95
CA ASP A 311 11.45 43.51 24.17
C ASP A 311 10.88 42.09 24.36
N ALA A 312 9.60 41.87 24.04
CA ALA A 312 9.01 40.53 23.99
C ALA A 312 9.66 39.65 22.90
N TYR A 313 9.88 40.18 21.70
CA TYR A 313 10.60 39.48 20.62
C TYR A 313 12.02 39.08 21.07
N GLN A 314 12.77 39.99 21.71
CA GLN A 314 14.13 39.71 22.15
C GLN A 314 14.17 38.69 23.31
N THR A 315 13.18 38.64 24.20
CA THR A 315 13.07 37.56 25.21
C THR A 315 12.98 36.19 24.53
N LEU A 316 12.24 36.07 23.43
CA LEU A 316 12.13 34.82 22.67
C LEU A 316 13.43 34.49 21.90
N VAL A 317 14.11 35.50 21.34
CA VAL A 317 15.45 35.31 20.74
C VAL A 317 16.44 34.78 21.77
N SER A 318 16.49 35.34 22.98
CA SER A 318 17.30 34.81 24.08
C SER A 318 16.94 33.36 24.41
N ALA A 319 15.65 33.05 24.59
CA ALA A 319 15.20 31.69 24.91
C ALA A 319 15.50 30.64 23.82
N ILE A 320 15.74 31.06 22.57
CA ILE A 320 16.26 30.22 21.47
C ILE A 320 17.77 30.06 21.57
N LEU A 321 18.52 31.15 21.77
CA LEU A 321 19.98 31.14 21.85
C LEU A 321 20.49 30.36 23.09
N ASP A 322 19.80 30.49 24.22
CA ASP A 322 20.10 29.80 25.49
C ASP A 322 19.87 28.27 25.43
N ARG A 323 19.31 27.76 24.32
CA ARG A 323 19.02 26.33 24.07
C ARG A 323 19.70 25.79 22.80
N LEU A 324 20.57 26.59 22.18
CA LEU A 324 21.19 26.28 20.88
C LEU A 324 22.06 25.03 20.93
N ASP A 325 22.70 24.76 22.06
CA ASP A 325 23.50 23.55 22.33
C ASP A 325 22.64 22.28 22.28
N LYS A 326 21.47 22.31 22.93
CA LYS A 326 20.49 21.21 22.96
C LYS A 326 19.88 20.98 21.60
N PHE A 327 19.50 22.06 20.91
CA PHE A 327 18.94 21.97 19.56
C PHE A 327 19.99 21.43 18.56
N SER A 328 21.26 21.84 18.69
CA SER A 328 22.38 21.29 17.92
C SER A 328 22.61 19.80 18.20
N ALA A 329 22.61 19.38 19.47
CA ALA A 329 22.72 17.96 19.84
C ALA A 329 21.55 17.12 19.28
N ALA A 330 20.34 17.67 19.26
CA ALA A 330 19.18 17.03 18.64
C ALA A 330 19.32 16.92 17.10
N LYS A 331 19.79 17.98 16.43
CA LYS A 331 20.08 17.94 14.98
C LYS A 331 21.21 16.97 14.60
N SER A 332 22.28 16.88 15.40
CA SER A 332 23.31 15.84 15.21
C SER A 332 22.76 14.43 15.42
N ALA A 333 21.81 14.23 16.35
CA ALA A 333 21.13 12.96 16.53
C ALA A 333 20.19 12.61 15.36
N GLU A 334 19.45 13.58 14.81
CA GLU A 334 18.66 13.42 13.58
C GLU A 334 19.53 12.99 12.39
N GLN A 335 20.67 13.66 12.18
CA GLN A 335 21.61 13.32 11.10
C GLN A 335 22.24 11.94 11.28
N LEU A 336 22.54 11.53 12.53
CA LEU A 336 23.05 10.19 12.82
C LEU A 336 21.99 9.11 12.58
N ILE A 337 20.72 9.37 12.94
CA ILE A 337 19.60 8.47 12.60
C ILE A 337 19.47 8.37 11.08
N PHE A 338 19.45 9.50 10.36
CA PHE A 338 19.26 9.51 8.91
C PHE A 338 20.36 8.72 8.17
N SER A 339 21.63 8.91 8.56
CA SER A 339 22.75 8.21 7.91
C SER A 339 22.84 6.72 8.26
N GLU A 340 22.65 6.34 9.53
CA GLU A 340 22.73 4.93 9.96
C GLU A 340 21.47 4.12 9.61
N ASN A 341 20.31 4.75 9.39
CA ASN A 341 19.08 4.06 9.03
C ASN A 341 19.13 3.47 7.62
N GLU A 342 19.82 4.09 6.65
CA GLU A 342 19.99 3.46 5.33
C GLU A 342 20.86 2.19 5.43
N ASP A 343 21.93 2.25 6.22
CA ASP A 343 22.84 1.13 6.48
C ASP A 343 22.16 0.00 7.29
N LEU A 344 21.23 0.37 8.18
CA LEU A 344 20.38 -0.55 8.94
C LEU A 344 19.27 -1.16 8.07
N ARG A 345 18.64 -0.36 7.20
CA ARG A 345 17.61 -0.79 6.23
C ARG A 345 18.15 -1.89 5.32
N GLN A 346 19.37 -1.70 4.78
CA GLN A 346 20.01 -2.72 3.95
C GLN A 346 20.26 -4.04 4.69
N ARG A 347 20.67 -3.99 5.97
CA ARG A 347 20.90 -5.18 6.80
C ARG A 347 19.60 -5.85 7.23
N LEU A 348 18.54 -5.08 7.50
CA LEU A 348 17.20 -5.61 7.79
C LEU A 348 16.55 -6.24 6.56
N THR A 349 16.69 -5.65 5.36
CA THR A 349 16.25 -6.28 4.10
C THR A 349 17.01 -7.57 3.81
N LEU A 350 18.34 -7.60 4.00
CA LEU A 350 19.13 -8.83 3.86
C LEU A 350 18.73 -9.90 4.88
N LEU A 351 18.45 -9.50 6.13
CA LEU A 351 17.96 -10.41 7.17
C LEU A 351 16.56 -10.96 6.85
N GLN A 352 15.65 -10.11 6.36
CA GLN A 352 14.32 -10.51 5.88
C GLN A 352 14.44 -11.51 4.73
N GLN A 353 15.35 -11.29 3.78
CA GLN A 353 15.64 -12.23 2.71
C GLN A 353 16.19 -13.56 3.26
N MET A 354 17.14 -13.54 4.20
CA MET A 354 17.64 -14.76 4.83
C MET A 354 16.56 -15.56 5.58
N TYR A 355 15.57 -14.90 6.18
CA TYR A 355 14.39 -15.59 6.77
C TYR A 355 13.48 -16.17 5.68
N HIS A 356 13.30 -15.48 4.56
CA HIS A 356 12.48 -15.92 3.43
C HIS A 356 13.12 -17.11 2.69
N ASP A 357 14.41 -17.03 2.35
CA ASP A 357 15.18 -18.13 1.76
C ASP A 357 15.12 -19.39 2.66
N ASN A 358 15.21 -19.19 3.98
CA ASN A 358 15.07 -20.26 4.98
C ASN A 358 13.63 -20.82 5.05
N GLN A 359 12.60 -20.02 4.77
CA GLN A 359 11.20 -20.44 4.70
C GLN A 359 10.91 -21.35 3.49
N GLU A 360 11.63 -21.20 2.37
CA GLU A 360 11.51 -22.07 1.19
C GLU A 360 12.23 -23.43 1.35
N THR A 361 13.09 -23.59 2.36
CA THR A 361 13.83 -24.85 2.54
C THR A 361 12.92 -26.03 2.92
N LEU A 362 12.95 -27.09 2.12
CA LEU A 362 12.26 -28.35 2.40
C LEU A 362 12.96 -29.13 3.53
N ASP A 363 12.68 -28.73 4.77
CA ASP A 363 13.07 -29.42 6.02
C ASP A 363 12.84 -30.95 5.92
N LEU A 364 13.65 -31.75 6.63
CA LEU A 364 13.59 -33.21 6.63
C LEU A 364 12.17 -33.78 6.94
N SER A 365 11.35 -33.03 7.68
CA SER A 365 9.94 -33.36 7.96
C SER A 365 9.10 -33.53 6.68
N PHE A 366 9.35 -32.73 5.63
CA PHE A 366 8.67 -32.84 4.34
C PHE A 366 9.01 -34.16 3.64
N TRP A 367 10.28 -34.53 3.60
CA TRP A 367 10.71 -35.80 2.98
C TRP A 367 10.24 -37.02 3.76
N LEU A 368 10.19 -36.94 5.09
CA LEU A 368 9.61 -37.99 5.94
C LEU A 368 8.09 -38.11 5.75
N MET A 369 7.37 -36.99 5.58
CA MET A 369 5.95 -36.98 5.18
C MET A 369 5.77 -37.70 3.84
N VAL A 370 6.50 -37.31 2.78
CA VAL A 370 6.42 -37.96 1.46
C VAL A 370 6.72 -39.45 1.53
N ALA A 371 7.76 -39.86 2.27
CA ALA A 371 8.10 -41.27 2.48
C ALA A 371 6.97 -42.04 3.20
N SER A 372 6.31 -41.44 4.21
CA SER A 372 5.19 -42.07 4.92
C SER A 372 3.93 -42.22 4.05
N VAL A 373 3.64 -41.26 3.17
CA VAL A 373 2.56 -41.36 2.17
C VAL A 373 2.85 -42.47 1.17
N LEU A 374 4.09 -42.55 0.65
CA LEU A 374 4.51 -43.64 -0.25
C LEU A 374 4.41 -45.02 0.41
N LEU A 375 4.81 -45.17 1.68
CA LEU A 375 4.67 -46.42 2.43
C LEU A 375 3.19 -46.82 2.59
N THR A 376 2.31 -45.84 2.84
CA THR A 376 0.86 -46.03 2.94
C THR A 376 0.27 -46.55 1.63
N LEU A 377 0.66 -45.95 0.49
CA LEU A 377 0.23 -46.37 -0.85
C LEU A 377 0.72 -47.78 -1.21
N ILE A 378 1.97 -48.11 -0.85
CA ILE A 378 2.54 -49.46 -1.06
C ILE A 378 1.78 -50.50 -0.22
N ALA A 379 1.47 -50.20 1.04
CA ALA A 379 0.70 -51.10 1.91
C ALA A 379 -0.74 -51.31 1.40
N ALA A 380 -1.40 -50.25 0.94
CA ALA A 380 -2.74 -50.31 0.34
C ALA A 380 -2.76 -51.14 -0.96
N ALA A 381 -1.79 -50.92 -1.86
CA ALA A 381 -1.64 -51.71 -3.09
C ALA A 381 -1.34 -53.20 -2.78
N GLY A 382 -0.56 -53.46 -1.73
CA GLY A 382 -0.34 -54.80 -1.19
C GLY A 382 -1.65 -55.47 -0.74
N MET A 383 -2.46 -54.80 0.08
CA MET A 383 -3.75 -55.32 0.53
C MET A 383 -4.72 -55.57 -0.62
N GLY A 384 -4.81 -54.66 -1.60
CA GLY A 384 -5.61 -54.84 -2.80
C GLY A 384 -5.24 -56.14 -3.54
N ARG A 385 -3.94 -56.43 -3.70
CA ARG A 385 -3.48 -57.69 -4.31
C ARG A 385 -3.84 -58.93 -3.49
N VAL A 386 -3.68 -58.88 -2.16
CA VAL A 386 -3.98 -60.01 -1.27
C VAL A 386 -5.48 -60.34 -1.27
N LEU A 387 -6.34 -59.32 -1.27
CA LEU A 387 -7.80 -59.50 -1.36
C LEU A 387 -8.24 -60.05 -2.73
N LEU A 388 -7.59 -59.63 -3.82
CA LEU A 388 -7.82 -60.18 -5.17
C LEU A 388 -7.38 -61.65 -5.29
N GLN A 389 -6.35 -62.11 -4.57
CA GLN A 389 -5.96 -63.53 -4.54
C GLN A 389 -6.90 -64.39 -3.70
N ASP A 390 -7.50 -63.85 -2.63
CA ASP A 390 -8.47 -64.57 -1.80
C ASP A 390 -9.80 -64.80 -2.55
N SER A 391 -10.31 -63.79 -3.26
CA SER A 391 -11.56 -63.90 -4.03
C SER A 391 -11.52 -64.99 -5.11
N VAL A 392 -10.36 -65.21 -5.75
CA VAL A 392 -10.14 -66.24 -6.77
C VAL A 392 -10.04 -67.66 -6.20
N ASN A 393 -9.76 -67.81 -4.90
CA ASN A 393 -9.71 -69.12 -4.25
C ASN A 393 -11.08 -69.56 -3.70
N ARG A 394 -11.85 -68.64 -3.11
CA ARG A 394 -13.15 -68.95 -2.48
C ARG A 394 -14.20 -69.48 -3.46
N THR A 395 -14.12 -69.10 -4.74
CA THR A 395 -15.02 -69.59 -5.80
C THR A 395 -14.89 -71.10 -6.08
N ARG A 396 -13.79 -71.74 -5.65
CA ARG A 396 -13.52 -73.18 -5.89
C ARG A 396 -13.99 -74.13 -4.77
N GLU A 397 -14.50 -73.59 -3.65
CA GLU A 397 -14.94 -74.41 -2.51
C GLU A 397 -16.46 -74.64 -2.46
N ALA A 398 -17.24 -73.87 -3.21
CA ALA A 398 -18.71 -73.93 -3.19
C ALA A 398 -19.27 -75.22 -3.82
N GLU A 399 -18.64 -75.75 -4.87
CA GLU A 399 -19.16 -76.90 -5.62
C GLU A 399 -19.06 -78.24 -4.85
N ARG A 400 -18.10 -78.36 -3.93
CA ARG A 400 -17.85 -79.60 -3.17
C ARG A 400 -18.99 -79.99 -2.22
N ARG A 401 -19.84 -79.05 -1.81
CA ARG A 401 -20.92 -79.31 -0.83
C ARG A 401 -22.17 -79.97 -1.42
N ARG A 402 -22.20 -80.26 -2.73
CA ARG A 402 -23.37 -80.87 -3.40
C ARG A 402 -23.39 -82.40 -3.39
N GLN A 403 -22.29 -83.07 -3.04
CA GLN A 403 -22.14 -84.53 -3.27
C GLN A 403 -22.39 -85.40 -2.03
N ASP A 404 -22.42 -84.86 -0.81
CA ASP A 404 -22.67 -85.63 0.42
C ASP A 404 -24.16 -85.99 0.66
N ALA A 405 -25.08 -85.52 -0.19
CA ALA A 405 -26.52 -85.68 0.00
C ALA A 405 -27.07 -87.05 -0.43
N GLU A 406 -26.43 -87.74 -1.37
CA GLU A 406 -27.03 -88.91 -2.04
C GLU A 406 -26.95 -90.20 -1.21
N ILE A 407 -25.96 -90.32 -0.32
CA ILE A 407 -25.74 -91.55 0.49
C ILE A 407 -26.91 -91.84 1.45
N ARG A 408 -27.68 -90.82 1.86
CA ARG A 408 -28.83 -90.99 2.78
C ARG A 408 -30.10 -91.59 2.12
N ARG A 409 -30.14 -91.76 0.79
CA ARG A 409 -31.34 -92.30 0.09
C ARG A 409 -31.47 -93.82 0.11
N LEU A 410 -30.40 -94.55 0.43
CA LEU A 410 -30.33 -96.02 0.25
C LEU A 410 -30.85 -96.86 1.45
N LEU A 411 -31.59 -96.26 2.39
CA LEU A 411 -32.00 -96.91 3.65
C LEU A 411 -33.48 -96.72 4.03
N SER A 412 -34.36 -96.30 3.10
CA SER A 412 -35.80 -96.11 3.37
C SER A 412 -36.74 -96.91 2.46
N GLN A 413 -36.24 -97.94 1.76
CA GLN A 413 -37.02 -98.73 0.79
C GLN A 413 -37.69 -99.99 1.38
N GLU A 414 -38.23 -99.93 2.61
CA GLU A 414 -38.90 -101.09 3.24
C GLU A 414 -40.20 -100.74 4.00
N LYS A 415 -40.87 -99.64 3.63
CA LYS A 415 -42.28 -99.37 3.99
C LYS A 415 -43.11 -98.87 2.80
N GLU A 416 -42.89 -99.49 1.64
CA GLU A 416 -43.72 -99.29 0.46
C GLU A 416 -44.80 -100.39 0.37
N GLN A 417 -46.04 -100.10 0.78
CA GLN A 417 -47.24 -100.65 0.11
C GLN A 417 -48.58 -100.00 0.53
N GLU A 418 -48.79 -99.60 1.78
CA GLU A 418 -50.12 -99.13 2.23
C GLU A 418 -50.47 -97.67 1.82
N ALA A 419 -49.50 -96.83 1.48
CA ALA A 419 -49.74 -95.42 1.10
C ALA A 419 -50.09 -95.22 -0.39
N LYS A 420 -50.21 -96.29 -1.19
CA LYS A 420 -50.14 -96.25 -2.66
C LYS A 420 -51.47 -95.92 -3.39
N ALA A 421 -52.43 -95.31 -2.69
CA ALA A 421 -53.71 -94.85 -3.27
C ALA A 421 -53.93 -93.32 -3.14
N GLN A 422 -53.40 -92.68 -2.09
CA GLN A 422 -53.41 -91.21 -1.96
C GLN A 422 -52.20 -90.56 -2.68
N ASN A 423 -51.13 -91.32 -2.88
CA ASN A 423 -49.89 -90.84 -3.45
C ASN A 423 -50.04 -90.45 -4.94
N ASP A 424 -50.80 -91.21 -5.72
CA ASP A 424 -50.91 -90.99 -7.17
C ASP A 424 -51.67 -89.69 -7.51
N GLN A 425 -52.76 -89.39 -6.77
CA GLN A 425 -53.45 -88.10 -6.87
C GLN A 425 -52.55 -86.94 -6.39
N SER A 426 -51.82 -87.15 -5.30
CA SER A 426 -50.88 -86.14 -4.76
C SER A 426 -49.72 -85.88 -5.71
N GLN A 427 -49.19 -86.90 -6.39
CA GLN A 427 -48.13 -86.77 -7.39
C GLN A 427 -48.63 -86.06 -8.65
N ALA A 428 -49.85 -86.34 -9.12
CA ALA A 428 -50.44 -85.61 -10.24
C ALA A 428 -50.60 -84.11 -9.92
N ALA A 429 -51.07 -83.77 -8.71
CA ALA A 429 -51.17 -82.40 -8.25
C ALA A 429 -49.80 -81.72 -8.11
N ILE A 430 -48.83 -82.39 -7.47
CA ILE A 430 -47.46 -81.87 -7.30
C ILE A 430 -46.76 -81.67 -8.65
N LEU A 431 -46.87 -82.61 -9.60
CA LEU A 431 -46.26 -82.50 -10.92
C LEU A 431 -46.87 -81.35 -11.73
N ARG A 432 -48.20 -81.15 -11.64
CA ARG A 432 -48.86 -79.98 -12.23
C ARG A 432 -48.36 -78.68 -11.60
N LEU A 433 -48.33 -78.59 -10.27
CA LEU A 433 -47.81 -77.42 -9.58
C LEU A 433 -46.32 -77.17 -9.92
N MET A 434 -45.51 -78.21 -10.12
CA MET A 434 -44.12 -78.07 -10.57
C MET A 434 -44.00 -77.51 -12.00
N ASP A 435 -44.84 -77.92 -12.95
CA ASP A 435 -44.87 -77.38 -14.31
C ASP A 435 -45.41 -75.94 -14.37
N GLU A 436 -46.39 -75.61 -13.53
CA GLU A 436 -46.90 -74.24 -13.35
C GLU A 436 -45.84 -73.34 -12.68
N LEU A 437 -45.14 -73.84 -11.65
CA LEU A 437 -44.01 -73.16 -10.99
C LEU A 437 -42.77 -73.01 -11.86
N GLN A 438 -42.49 -73.94 -12.77
CA GLN A 438 -41.31 -73.86 -13.62
C GLN A 438 -41.34 -72.60 -14.51
N LYS A 439 -42.54 -72.22 -15.00
CA LYS A 439 -42.75 -70.99 -15.78
C LYS A 439 -42.47 -69.73 -14.94
N VAL A 440 -42.89 -69.73 -13.68
CA VAL A 440 -42.58 -68.65 -12.71
C VAL A 440 -41.07 -68.60 -12.42
N ALA A 441 -40.40 -69.75 -12.28
CA ALA A 441 -38.96 -69.83 -12.04
C ALA A 441 -38.10 -69.39 -13.25
N ASP A 442 -38.58 -69.63 -14.47
CA ASP A 442 -38.00 -69.09 -15.71
C ASP A 442 -38.25 -67.57 -15.88
N GLY A 443 -39.13 -66.99 -15.07
CA GLY A 443 -39.39 -65.55 -14.97
C GLY A 443 -40.76 -65.09 -15.46
N ASP A 444 -41.67 -65.99 -15.82
CA ASP A 444 -43.00 -65.61 -16.32
C ASP A 444 -44.00 -65.37 -15.17
N LEU A 445 -44.07 -64.13 -14.70
CA LEU A 445 -45.00 -63.65 -13.66
C LEU A 445 -46.39 -63.29 -14.25
N THR A 446 -46.70 -63.72 -15.48
CA THR A 446 -48.05 -63.67 -16.05
C THR A 446 -48.86 -64.94 -15.78
N VAL A 447 -48.18 -66.02 -15.37
CA VAL A 447 -48.78 -67.31 -15.04
C VAL A 447 -49.22 -67.35 -13.58
N GLN A 448 -50.41 -67.89 -13.33
CA GLN A 448 -50.91 -68.22 -11.99
C GLN A 448 -50.97 -69.74 -11.82
N ALA A 449 -50.64 -70.24 -10.64
CA ALA A 449 -50.81 -71.64 -10.27
C ALA A 449 -52.30 -71.94 -10.01
N THR A 450 -52.75 -73.12 -10.43
CA THR A 450 -54.14 -73.56 -10.29
C THR A 450 -54.42 -73.92 -8.83
N VAL A 451 -55.25 -73.13 -8.14
CA VAL A 451 -55.68 -73.44 -6.77
C VAL A 451 -56.75 -74.53 -6.81
N SER A 452 -56.48 -75.66 -6.15
CA SER A 452 -57.37 -76.81 -5.98
C SER A 452 -57.72 -77.04 -4.51
N GLU A 453 -58.68 -77.93 -4.21
CA GLU A 453 -59.03 -78.33 -2.84
C GLU A 453 -58.08 -79.40 -2.25
N ASP A 454 -57.01 -79.78 -2.96
CA ASP A 454 -56.04 -80.78 -2.49
C ASP A 454 -54.87 -80.18 -1.70
N ILE A 455 -53.96 -81.04 -1.23
CA ILE A 455 -52.79 -80.69 -0.40
C ILE A 455 -51.89 -79.61 -1.03
N THR A 456 -51.90 -79.48 -2.36
CA THR A 456 -51.12 -78.46 -3.09
C THR A 456 -51.80 -77.10 -3.19
N GLY A 457 -53.12 -77.00 -2.96
CA GLY A 457 -53.88 -75.77 -3.15
C GLY A 457 -53.40 -74.58 -2.31
N ALA A 458 -53.12 -74.81 -1.02
CA ALA A 458 -52.56 -73.79 -0.13
C ALA A 458 -51.14 -73.35 -0.51
N ILE A 459 -50.38 -74.22 -1.20
CA ILE A 459 -49.06 -73.90 -1.75
C ILE A 459 -49.22 -73.06 -3.02
N ALA A 460 -50.15 -73.43 -3.92
CA ALA A 460 -50.48 -72.66 -5.12
C ALA A 460 -50.95 -71.24 -4.78
N ASP A 461 -51.79 -71.08 -3.75
CA ASP A 461 -52.24 -69.76 -3.27
C ASP A 461 -51.10 -68.92 -2.68
N SER A 462 -50.27 -69.52 -1.81
CA SER A 462 -49.07 -68.87 -1.25
C SER A 462 -48.07 -68.45 -2.35
N VAL A 463 -47.95 -69.25 -3.41
CA VAL A 463 -47.15 -68.96 -4.61
C VAL A 463 -47.77 -67.81 -5.39
N ASN A 464 -49.09 -67.82 -5.65
CA ASN A 464 -49.78 -66.75 -6.37
C ASN A 464 -49.65 -65.40 -5.65
N TYR A 465 -49.78 -65.37 -4.32
CA TYR A 465 -49.52 -64.18 -3.52
C TYR A 465 -48.06 -63.70 -3.66
N THR A 466 -47.10 -64.62 -3.64
CA THR A 466 -45.68 -64.30 -3.84
C THR A 466 -45.39 -63.77 -5.25
N VAL A 467 -46.04 -64.31 -6.28
CA VAL A 467 -45.96 -63.86 -7.67
C VAL A 467 -46.56 -62.46 -7.82
N GLU A 468 -47.66 -62.15 -7.14
CA GLU A 468 -48.27 -60.81 -7.15
C GLU A 468 -47.37 -59.77 -6.46
N GLU A 469 -46.80 -60.06 -5.30
CA GLU A 469 -45.84 -59.16 -4.64
C GLU A 469 -44.55 -58.98 -5.48
N LEU A 470 -44.05 -60.04 -6.13
CA LEU A 470 -42.94 -59.95 -7.08
C LEU A 470 -43.31 -59.11 -8.31
N ARG A 471 -44.52 -59.25 -8.86
CA ARG A 471 -45.04 -58.44 -9.96
C ARG A 471 -45.13 -56.96 -9.57
N GLY A 472 -45.69 -56.68 -8.39
CA GLY A 472 -45.75 -55.33 -7.81
C GLY A 472 -44.36 -54.75 -7.50
N LEU A 473 -43.38 -55.57 -7.13
CA LEU A 473 -41.98 -55.15 -6.95
C LEU A 473 -41.30 -54.85 -8.30
N VAL A 474 -41.40 -55.74 -9.29
CA VAL A 474 -40.84 -55.56 -10.65
C VAL A 474 -41.42 -54.32 -11.33
N GLY A 475 -42.73 -54.09 -11.21
CA GLY A 475 -43.39 -52.88 -11.71
C GLY A 475 -42.84 -51.60 -11.05
N ARG A 476 -42.75 -51.59 -9.71
CA ARG A 476 -42.15 -50.46 -8.95
C ARG A 476 -40.69 -50.20 -9.35
N VAL A 477 -39.85 -51.23 -9.44
CA VAL A 477 -38.45 -51.10 -9.84
C VAL A 477 -38.31 -50.58 -11.28
N THR A 478 -39.14 -51.07 -12.20
CA THR A 478 -39.15 -50.60 -13.61
C THR A 478 -39.52 -49.12 -13.69
N ALA A 479 -40.60 -48.70 -13.01
CA ALA A 479 -41.02 -47.31 -12.98
C ALA A 479 -39.98 -46.39 -12.31
N THR A 480 -39.34 -46.84 -11.23
CA THR A 480 -38.24 -46.11 -10.57
C THR A 480 -37.03 -45.98 -11.51
N ALA A 481 -36.63 -47.04 -12.21
CA ALA A 481 -35.52 -46.99 -13.17
C ALA A 481 -35.79 -46.00 -14.32
N GLU A 482 -37.02 -45.94 -14.83
CA GLU A 482 -37.40 -44.94 -15.84
C GLU A 482 -37.47 -43.51 -15.30
N GLN A 483 -37.83 -43.32 -14.03
CA GLN A 483 -37.78 -42.02 -13.37
C GLN A 483 -36.32 -41.55 -13.17
N VAL A 484 -35.43 -42.44 -12.71
CA VAL A 484 -33.99 -42.17 -12.58
C VAL A 484 -33.35 -41.87 -13.94
N ASN A 485 -33.70 -42.61 -15.00
CA ASN A 485 -33.14 -42.35 -16.33
C ASN A 485 -33.62 -41.00 -16.93
N ARG A 486 -34.90 -40.64 -16.75
CA ARG A 486 -35.42 -39.31 -17.11
C ARG A 486 -34.75 -38.19 -16.34
N ALA A 487 -34.63 -38.32 -15.02
CA ALA A 487 -33.92 -37.36 -14.18
C ALA A 487 -32.44 -37.23 -14.57
N SER A 488 -31.78 -38.34 -14.90
CA SER A 488 -30.38 -38.35 -15.38
C SER A 488 -30.25 -37.62 -16.72
N THR A 489 -31.17 -37.84 -17.66
CA THR A 489 -31.15 -37.16 -18.96
C THR A 489 -31.36 -35.65 -18.82
N GLN A 490 -32.28 -35.23 -17.94
CA GLN A 490 -32.48 -33.82 -17.62
C GLN A 490 -31.25 -33.20 -16.95
N ALA A 491 -30.66 -33.88 -15.97
CA ALA A 491 -29.45 -33.42 -15.28
C ALA A 491 -28.26 -33.32 -16.24
N GLN A 492 -28.09 -34.27 -17.17
CA GLN A 492 -27.05 -34.24 -18.20
C GLN A 492 -27.19 -33.02 -19.13
N SER A 493 -28.42 -32.68 -19.53
CA SER A 493 -28.70 -31.46 -20.30
C SER A 493 -28.35 -30.20 -19.51
N MET A 494 -28.64 -30.19 -18.20
CA MET A 494 -28.32 -29.06 -17.32
C MET A 494 -26.82 -28.89 -17.10
N SER A 495 -26.07 -29.97 -16.85
CA SER A 495 -24.60 -29.93 -16.76
C SER A 495 -23.95 -29.50 -18.08
N SER A 496 -24.48 -29.93 -19.23
CA SER A 496 -23.98 -29.47 -20.54
C SER A 496 -24.18 -27.97 -20.75
N LYS A 497 -25.35 -27.42 -20.37
CA LYS A 497 -25.60 -25.97 -20.40
C LYS A 497 -24.70 -25.19 -19.43
N LEU A 498 -24.49 -25.71 -18.23
CA LEU A 498 -23.62 -25.10 -17.22
C LEU A 498 -22.15 -25.08 -17.69
N LEU A 499 -21.67 -26.15 -18.33
CA LEU A 499 -20.32 -26.21 -18.91
C LEU A 499 -20.11 -25.11 -19.97
N ILE A 500 -21.09 -24.93 -20.87
CA ILE A 500 -21.06 -23.87 -21.89
C ILE A 500 -21.07 -22.47 -21.24
N ALA A 501 -21.89 -22.28 -20.19
CA ALA A 501 -21.95 -21.03 -19.45
C ALA A 501 -20.62 -20.70 -18.74
N SER A 502 -20.00 -21.66 -18.05
CA SER A 502 -18.68 -21.47 -17.41
C SER A 502 -17.56 -21.20 -18.44
N GLN A 503 -17.60 -21.85 -19.61
CA GLN A 503 -16.66 -21.56 -20.70
C GLN A 503 -16.81 -20.14 -21.26
N GLN A 504 -18.04 -19.64 -21.37
CA GLN A 504 -18.31 -18.27 -21.80
C GLN A 504 -17.88 -17.26 -20.71
N GLN A 505 -18.23 -17.52 -19.45
CA GLN A 505 -17.83 -16.73 -18.31
C GLN A 505 -16.29 -16.63 -18.18
N SER A 506 -15.56 -17.73 -18.42
CA SER A 506 -14.09 -17.75 -18.42
C SER A 506 -13.48 -16.77 -19.42
N ARG A 507 -14.05 -16.64 -20.64
CA ARG A 507 -13.62 -15.65 -21.64
C ARG A 507 -13.91 -14.23 -21.20
N GLU A 508 -15.12 -13.98 -20.69
CA GLU A 508 -15.51 -12.65 -20.19
C GLU A 508 -14.59 -12.20 -19.02
N ILE A 509 -14.19 -13.13 -18.15
CA ILE A 509 -13.20 -12.88 -17.09
C ILE A 509 -11.81 -12.54 -17.68
N GLN A 510 -11.39 -13.19 -18.77
CA GLN A 510 -10.12 -12.89 -19.46
C GLN A 510 -10.15 -11.49 -20.11
N ASP A 511 -11.24 -11.11 -20.78
CA ASP A 511 -11.41 -9.78 -21.38
C ASP A 511 -11.44 -8.66 -20.32
N VAL A 512 -12.11 -8.89 -19.19
CA VAL A 512 -12.11 -7.95 -18.05
C VAL A 512 -10.71 -7.88 -17.41
N SER A 513 -9.98 -9.00 -17.30
CA SER A 513 -8.59 -9.02 -16.82
C SER A 513 -7.67 -8.16 -17.68
N ALA A 514 -7.74 -8.32 -19.01
CA ALA A 514 -6.99 -7.48 -19.96
C ALA A 514 -7.37 -5.99 -19.84
N THR A 515 -8.65 -5.70 -19.61
CA THR A 515 -9.14 -4.33 -19.38
C THR A 515 -8.55 -3.73 -18.09
N VAL A 516 -8.40 -4.50 -17.01
CA VAL A 516 -7.78 -4.04 -15.75
C VAL A 516 -6.27 -3.81 -15.89
N VAL A 517 -5.56 -4.64 -16.68
CA VAL A 517 -4.15 -4.38 -17.03
C VAL A 517 -4.02 -3.06 -17.80
N ASN A 518 -4.88 -2.81 -18.79
CA ASN A 518 -4.90 -1.54 -19.53
C ASN A 518 -5.23 -0.34 -18.62
N MET A 519 -6.12 -0.52 -17.64
CA MET A 519 -6.40 0.51 -16.63
C MET A 519 -5.18 0.80 -15.74
N ALA A 520 -4.43 -0.21 -15.30
CA ALA A 520 -3.21 -0.03 -14.51
C ALA A 520 -2.12 0.75 -15.30
N ASN A 521 -1.99 0.47 -16.61
CA ASN A 521 -1.10 1.22 -17.50
C ASN A 521 -1.55 2.69 -17.63
N ALA A 522 -2.84 2.95 -17.80
CA ALA A 522 -3.39 4.31 -17.88
C ALA A 522 -3.19 5.10 -16.57
N ILE A 523 -3.41 4.46 -15.41
CA ILE A 523 -3.15 5.05 -14.09
C ILE A 523 -1.66 5.43 -13.93
N THR A 524 -0.75 4.59 -14.43
CA THR A 524 0.70 4.85 -14.41
C THR A 524 1.06 6.07 -15.26
N GLU A 525 0.48 6.20 -16.46
CA GLU A 525 0.72 7.34 -17.35
C GLU A 525 0.09 8.65 -16.83
N VAL A 526 -1.06 8.59 -16.17
CA VAL A 526 -1.65 9.73 -15.45
C VAL A 526 -0.74 10.17 -14.30
N SER A 527 -0.19 9.24 -13.51
CA SER A 527 0.76 9.53 -12.44
C SER A 527 2.04 10.20 -12.96
N ARG A 528 2.59 9.68 -14.07
CA ARG A 528 3.75 10.29 -14.76
C ARG A 528 3.43 11.71 -15.26
N SER A 529 2.26 11.91 -15.85
CA SER A 529 1.81 13.20 -16.36
C SER A 529 1.58 14.22 -15.23
N ALA A 530 1.05 13.78 -14.08
CA ALA A 530 0.92 14.59 -12.88
C ALA A 530 2.29 15.02 -12.36
N SER A 531 3.26 14.10 -12.23
CA SER A 531 4.63 14.45 -11.79
C SER A 531 5.27 15.54 -12.67
N VAL A 532 5.21 15.39 -14.00
CA VAL A 532 5.75 16.39 -14.94
C VAL A 532 5.01 17.73 -14.82
N SER A 533 3.69 17.70 -14.63
CA SER A 533 2.90 18.92 -14.44
C SER A 533 3.25 19.65 -13.15
N ALA A 534 3.58 18.92 -12.07
CA ALA A 534 4.05 19.50 -10.81
C ALA A 534 5.42 20.18 -10.95
N ASP A 535 6.33 19.60 -11.75
CA ASP A 535 7.62 20.22 -12.06
C ASP A 535 7.46 21.51 -12.89
N VAL A 536 6.56 21.52 -13.88
CA VAL A 536 6.23 22.74 -14.66
C VAL A 536 5.57 23.80 -13.78
N ALA A 537 4.70 23.41 -12.83
CA ALA A 537 4.10 24.34 -11.86
C ALA A 537 5.16 24.95 -10.93
N ARG A 538 6.10 24.15 -10.42
CA ARG A 538 7.27 24.64 -9.64
C ARG A 538 8.14 25.62 -10.44
N GLN A 539 8.53 25.26 -11.66
CA GLN A 539 9.29 26.14 -12.55
C GLN A 539 8.56 27.46 -12.86
N SER A 540 7.23 27.43 -12.91
CA SER A 540 6.41 28.65 -13.10
C SER A 540 6.43 29.56 -11.86
N VAL A 541 6.43 28.99 -10.64
CA VAL A 541 6.64 29.74 -9.39
C VAL A 541 8.03 30.40 -9.36
N ASP A 542 9.08 29.65 -9.72
CA ASP A 542 10.45 30.17 -9.76
C ASP A 542 10.61 31.29 -10.81
N ALA A 543 10.05 31.12 -12.01
CA ALA A 543 10.07 32.14 -13.05
C ALA A 543 9.29 33.40 -12.63
N ALA A 544 8.14 33.25 -11.95
CA ALA A 544 7.37 34.37 -11.41
C ALA A 544 8.13 35.11 -10.30
N LEU A 545 8.87 34.41 -9.43
CA LEU A 545 9.73 35.01 -8.40
C LEU A 545 10.91 35.79 -9.02
N GLN A 546 11.58 35.22 -10.03
CA GLN A 546 12.65 35.91 -10.76
C GLN A 546 12.13 37.16 -11.48
N GLY A 547 10.99 37.06 -12.17
CA GLY A 547 10.31 38.19 -12.81
C GLY A 547 9.92 39.27 -11.81
N SER A 548 9.31 38.89 -10.68
CA SER A 548 8.93 39.82 -9.61
C SER A 548 10.14 40.57 -9.04
N THR A 549 11.27 39.88 -8.88
CA THR A 549 12.54 40.49 -8.42
C THR A 549 13.11 41.47 -9.46
N ALA A 550 13.04 41.14 -10.74
CA ALA A 550 13.46 42.02 -11.83
C ALA A 550 12.59 43.29 -11.90
N VAL A 551 11.27 43.16 -11.72
CA VAL A 551 10.32 44.27 -11.64
C VAL A 551 10.57 45.15 -10.41
N GLU A 552 10.79 44.57 -9.23
CA GLU A 552 11.09 45.33 -8.01
C GLU A 552 12.38 46.18 -8.18
N ASN A 553 13.38 45.63 -8.88
CA ASN A 553 14.61 46.36 -9.21
C ASN A 553 14.37 47.46 -10.27
N ALA A 554 13.48 47.25 -11.23
CA ALA A 554 13.06 48.30 -12.18
C ALA A 554 12.32 49.46 -11.47
N ILE A 555 11.46 49.17 -10.49
CA ILE A 555 10.75 50.18 -9.68
C ILE A 555 11.74 51.02 -8.86
N LYS A 556 12.78 50.39 -8.28
CA LYS A 556 13.89 51.09 -7.60
C LYS A 556 14.66 52.00 -8.56
N GLY A 557 15.03 51.50 -9.73
CA GLY A 557 15.69 52.31 -10.77
C GLY A 557 14.84 53.52 -11.20
N MET A 558 13.52 53.37 -11.33
CA MET A 558 12.61 54.50 -11.59
C MET A 558 12.57 55.51 -10.44
N HIS A 559 12.71 55.07 -9.18
CA HIS A 559 12.83 55.98 -8.03
C HIS A 559 14.15 56.77 -8.06
N GLU A 560 15.29 56.12 -8.33
CA GLU A 560 16.60 56.76 -8.48
C GLU A 560 16.61 57.79 -9.61
N ILE A 561 16.04 57.43 -10.79
CA ILE A 561 15.90 58.35 -11.92
C ILE A 561 15.01 59.55 -11.55
N ARG A 562 13.91 59.35 -10.80
CA ARG A 562 13.03 60.43 -10.33
C ARG A 562 13.77 61.41 -9.42
N GLU A 563 14.58 60.92 -8.48
CA GLU A 563 15.38 61.78 -7.60
C GLU A 563 16.44 62.56 -8.40
N GLN A 564 17.13 61.91 -9.34
CA GLN A 564 18.11 62.55 -10.21
C GLN A 564 17.48 63.64 -11.10
N ILE A 565 16.26 63.44 -11.60
CA ILE A 565 15.49 64.46 -12.34
C ILE A 565 15.12 65.64 -11.42
N GLN A 566 14.67 65.38 -10.20
CA GLN A 566 14.34 66.43 -9.23
C GLN A 566 15.57 67.29 -8.87
N ASP A 567 16.72 66.66 -8.62
CA ASP A 567 17.97 67.38 -8.33
C ASP A 567 18.53 68.12 -9.54
N THR A 568 18.30 67.62 -10.75
CA THR A 568 18.61 68.34 -12.00
C THR A 568 17.68 69.55 -12.18
N SER A 569 16.38 69.41 -11.91
CA SER A 569 15.41 70.53 -11.91
C SER A 569 15.78 71.62 -10.89
N LYS A 570 16.20 71.26 -9.67
CA LYS A 570 16.75 72.20 -8.65
C LYS A 570 18.03 72.92 -9.10
N ARG A 571 18.81 72.35 -10.02
CA ARG A 571 20.01 73.00 -10.60
C ARG A 571 19.62 73.94 -11.74
N ILE A 572 18.71 73.52 -12.62
CA ILE A 572 18.20 74.34 -13.73
C ILE A 572 17.45 75.58 -13.21
N LYS A 573 16.61 75.44 -12.17
CA LYS A 573 15.90 76.58 -11.58
C LYS A 573 16.85 77.64 -11.02
N ARG A 574 17.88 77.24 -10.26
CA ARG A 574 18.93 78.15 -9.80
C ARG A 574 19.76 78.78 -10.91
N LEU A 575 19.99 78.06 -12.02
CA LEU A 575 20.63 78.64 -13.20
C LEU A 575 19.71 79.70 -13.86
N GLY A 576 18.40 79.47 -13.91
CA GLY A 576 17.41 80.45 -14.34
C GLY A 576 17.37 81.69 -13.43
N GLU A 577 17.35 81.49 -12.11
CA GLU A 577 17.41 82.55 -11.08
C GLU A 577 18.66 83.42 -11.27
N SER A 578 19.86 82.83 -11.29
CA SER A 578 21.10 83.61 -11.55
C SER A 578 21.17 84.20 -12.97
N SER A 579 20.50 83.62 -13.96
CA SER A 579 20.38 84.24 -15.30
C SER A 579 19.41 85.42 -15.32
N GLN A 580 18.46 85.48 -14.38
CA GLN A 580 17.62 86.66 -14.17
C GLN A 580 18.43 87.78 -13.49
N GLU A 581 19.16 87.46 -12.41
CA GLU A 581 20.06 88.40 -11.72
C GLU A 581 21.11 89.00 -12.67
N ILE A 582 21.76 88.18 -13.51
CA ILE A 582 22.72 88.66 -14.51
C ILE A 582 22.01 89.53 -15.58
N GLY A 583 20.76 89.23 -15.93
CA GLY A 583 19.96 90.04 -16.85
C GLY A 583 19.77 91.47 -16.32
N GLU A 584 19.31 91.59 -15.08
CA GLU A 584 19.10 92.87 -14.38
C GLU A 584 20.40 93.67 -14.22
N ILE A 585 21.52 93.00 -13.89
CA ILE A 585 22.85 93.61 -13.86
C ILE A 585 23.27 94.11 -15.26
N THR A 586 22.96 93.37 -16.31
CA THR A 586 23.35 93.73 -17.68
C THR A 586 22.53 94.93 -18.20
N GLU A 587 21.26 95.02 -17.82
CA GLU A 587 20.39 96.16 -18.09
C GLU A 587 20.88 97.42 -17.35
N LEU A 588 21.20 97.31 -16.06
CA LEU A 588 21.81 98.39 -15.28
C LEU A 588 23.17 98.85 -15.86
N ILE A 589 24.00 97.94 -16.37
CA ILE A 589 25.24 98.31 -17.07
C ILE A 589 24.93 99.08 -18.35
N SER A 590 23.90 98.69 -19.12
CA SER A 590 23.46 99.44 -20.30
C SER A 590 23.09 100.88 -19.93
N ASP A 591 22.23 101.06 -18.91
CA ASP A 591 21.80 102.37 -18.41
C ASP A 591 22.99 103.25 -17.96
N ILE A 592 23.93 102.67 -17.20
CA ILE A 592 25.15 103.36 -16.75
C ILE A 592 26.01 103.76 -17.95
N THR A 593 26.14 102.91 -18.96
CA THR A 593 26.92 103.23 -20.17
C THR A 593 26.24 104.30 -21.02
N GLU A 594 24.91 104.32 -21.11
CA GLU A 594 24.18 105.38 -21.82
C GLU A 594 24.24 106.72 -21.08
N GLN A 595 24.11 106.74 -19.76
CA GLN A 595 24.38 107.93 -18.94
C GLN A 595 25.83 108.42 -19.07
N THR A 596 26.80 107.50 -19.08
CA THR A 596 28.22 107.83 -19.28
C THR A 596 28.46 108.42 -20.66
N ASN A 597 27.79 107.90 -21.69
CA ASN A 597 27.85 108.42 -23.07
C ASN A 597 27.35 109.88 -23.13
N VAL A 598 26.21 110.17 -22.49
CA VAL A 598 25.64 111.52 -22.40
C VAL A 598 26.54 112.46 -21.59
N LEU A 599 27.13 112.00 -20.47
CA LEU A 599 28.07 112.80 -19.68
C LEU A 599 29.36 113.10 -20.45
N ALA A 600 29.89 112.13 -21.19
CA ALA A 600 31.07 112.29 -22.04
C ALA A 600 30.82 113.29 -23.19
N LEU A 601 29.68 113.18 -23.87
CA LEU A 601 29.26 114.12 -24.90
C LEU A 601 29.13 115.55 -24.36
N ASN A 602 28.50 115.72 -23.19
CA ASN A 602 28.40 117.02 -22.52
C ASN A 602 29.79 117.58 -22.13
N ALA A 603 30.71 116.73 -21.68
CA ALA A 603 32.09 117.12 -21.38
C ALA A 603 32.87 117.52 -22.65
N ALA A 604 32.68 116.82 -23.77
CA ALA A 604 33.27 117.16 -25.06
C ALA A 604 32.76 118.53 -25.58
N ILE A 605 31.45 118.79 -25.46
CA ILE A 605 30.84 120.09 -25.80
C ILE A 605 31.42 121.23 -24.94
N GLN A 606 31.55 121.02 -23.62
CA GLN A 606 32.18 121.99 -22.72
C GLN A 606 33.67 122.22 -23.03
N ALA A 607 34.41 121.15 -23.32
CA ALA A 607 35.83 121.23 -23.69
C ALA A 607 36.03 121.98 -25.02
N ALA A 608 35.19 121.73 -26.03
CA ALA A 608 35.20 122.49 -27.28
C ALA A 608 34.87 123.98 -27.04
N SER A 609 33.92 124.27 -26.14
CA SER A 609 33.58 125.66 -25.74
C SER A 609 34.70 126.38 -24.98
N ALA A 610 35.72 125.68 -24.48
CA ALA A 610 36.89 126.25 -23.81
C ALA A 610 38.09 126.51 -24.75
N GLY A 611 37.97 126.18 -26.04
CA GLY A 611 39.01 126.44 -27.05
C GLY A 611 40.33 125.70 -26.79
N GLU A 612 41.47 126.34 -27.07
CA GLU A 612 42.80 125.74 -26.92
C GLU A 612 43.07 125.20 -25.49
N ALA A 613 42.54 125.86 -24.45
CA ALA A 613 42.66 125.39 -23.07
C ALA A 613 41.87 124.08 -22.80
N GLY A 614 40.84 123.80 -23.60
CA GLY A 614 40.00 122.61 -23.47
C GLY A 614 40.52 121.37 -24.22
N ARG A 615 41.52 121.49 -25.11
CA ARG A 615 41.93 120.40 -26.02
C ARG A 615 42.27 119.09 -25.32
N GLY A 616 42.98 119.15 -24.19
CA GLY A 616 43.32 117.95 -23.41
C GLY A 616 42.08 117.24 -22.84
N PHE A 617 41.09 118.00 -22.38
CA PHE A 617 39.83 117.45 -21.89
C PHE A 617 38.93 116.92 -23.02
N SER A 618 38.95 117.54 -24.19
CA SER A 618 38.15 117.09 -25.35
C SER A 618 38.54 115.69 -25.79
N VAL A 619 39.85 115.39 -25.89
CA VAL A 619 40.35 114.06 -26.28
C VAL A 619 40.01 112.99 -25.23
N VAL A 620 40.05 113.34 -23.94
CA VAL A 620 39.65 112.43 -22.86
C VAL A 620 38.14 112.17 -22.89
N ALA A 621 37.32 113.20 -23.11
CA ALA A 621 35.87 113.06 -23.22
C ALA A 621 35.46 112.18 -24.42
N GLU A 622 36.12 112.36 -25.57
CA GLU A 622 35.85 111.60 -26.81
C GLU A 622 36.24 110.11 -26.67
N GLU A 623 37.35 109.77 -26.00
CA GLU A 623 37.70 108.38 -25.71
C GLU A 623 36.80 107.76 -24.63
N VAL A 624 36.33 108.52 -23.63
CA VAL A 624 35.31 108.05 -22.66
C VAL A 624 33.98 107.80 -23.36
N GLN A 625 33.55 108.65 -24.30
CA GLN A 625 32.37 108.41 -25.13
C GLN A 625 32.52 107.10 -25.92
N ARG A 626 33.64 106.92 -26.63
CA ARG A 626 33.93 105.71 -27.40
C ARG A 626 34.02 104.45 -26.53
N LEU A 627 34.48 104.56 -25.28
CA LEU A 627 34.49 103.48 -24.29
C LEU A 627 33.07 103.16 -23.78
N ALA A 628 32.22 104.16 -23.60
CA ALA A 628 30.82 104.00 -23.21
C ALA A 628 30.02 103.30 -24.33
N GLU A 629 30.13 103.75 -25.58
CA GLU A 629 29.49 103.11 -26.75
C GLU A 629 29.90 101.64 -26.92
N ARG A 630 31.20 101.34 -26.77
CA ARG A 630 31.71 99.95 -26.81
C ARG A 630 31.18 99.10 -25.65
N SER A 631 31.05 99.69 -24.46
CA SER A 631 30.52 99.00 -23.28
C SER A 631 29.02 98.73 -23.40
N ALA A 632 28.24 99.68 -23.93
CA ALA A 632 26.83 99.51 -24.24
C ALA A 632 26.61 98.39 -25.29
N ALA A 633 27.43 98.36 -26.34
CA ALA A 633 27.39 97.31 -27.36
C ALA A 633 27.71 95.92 -26.77
N ALA A 634 28.69 95.83 -25.86
CA ALA A 634 29.02 94.58 -25.15
C ALA A 634 27.90 94.15 -24.19
N ALA A 635 27.33 95.06 -23.40
CA ALA A 635 26.18 94.79 -22.54
C ALA A 635 24.98 94.27 -23.34
N LYS A 636 24.70 94.88 -24.50
CA LYS A 636 23.63 94.42 -25.40
C LYS A 636 23.86 93.02 -25.98
N GLN A 637 25.11 92.63 -26.23
CA GLN A 637 25.47 91.25 -26.62
C GLN A 637 25.32 90.26 -25.46
N ILE A 638 25.78 90.62 -24.26
CA ILE A 638 25.61 89.80 -23.04
C ILE A 638 24.12 89.60 -22.75
N GLY A 639 23.31 90.67 -22.80
CA GLY A 639 21.87 90.62 -22.55
C GLY A 639 21.09 89.82 -23.61
N ALA A 640 21.66 89.60 -24.80
CA ALA A 640 21.11 88.66 -25.79
C ALA A 640 21.45 87.20 -25.42
N LEU A 641 22.71 86.92 -25.05
CA LEU A 641 23.13 85.59 -24.58
C LEU A 641 22.37 85.14 -23.33
N VAL A 642 22.17 86.06 -22.38
CA VAL A 642 21.39 85.81 -21.15
C VAL A 642 19.94 85.43 -21.47
N ARG A 643 19.29 86.11 -22.43
CA ARG A 643 17.93 85.75 -22.88
C ARG A 643 17.86 84.38 -23.55
N THR A 644 18.91 83.96 -24.28
CA THR A 644 19.02 82.57 -24.76
C THR A 644 19.08 81.59 -23.59
N ILE A 645 19.95 81.82 -22.61
CA ILE A 645 20.07 80.95 -21.41
C ILE A 645 18.76 80.90 -20.61
N GLN A 646 18.04 82.02 -20.46
CA GLN A 646 16.72 82.07 -19.84
C GLN A 646 15.68 81.23 -20.61
N THR A 647 15.75 81.21 -21.94
CA THR A 647 14.87 80.40 -22.80
C THR A 647 15.22 78.91 -22.68
N ASP A 648 16.50 78.56 -22.82
CA ASP A 648 17.01 77.19 -22.72
C ASP A 648 16.73 76.57 -21.34
N THR A 649 16.83 77.35 -20.26
CA THR A 649 16.50 76.88 -18.90
C THR A 649 15.00 76.67 -18.69
N GLN A 650 14.13 77.47 -19.31
CA GLN A 650 12.69 77.21 -19.30
C GLN A 650 12.30 75.97 -20.11
N ASP A 651 12.89 75.77 -21.29
CA ASP A 651 12.65 74.58 -22.12
C ASP A 651 13.20 73.31 -21.43
N ALA A 652 14.40 73.38 -20.83
CA ALA A 652 14.96 72.30 -20.03
C ALA A 652 14.10 71.97 -18.79
N THR A 653 13.52 72.97 -18.13
CA THR A 653 12.58 72.75 -17.02
C THR A 653 11.33 72.00 -17.50
N ARG A 654 10.71 72.43 -18.61
CA ARG A 654 9.56 71.75 -19.23
C ARG A 654 9.89 70.32 -19.66
N ALA A 655 11.12 70.05 -20.10
CA ALA A 655 11.59 68.69 -20.41
C ALA A 655 11.74 67.82 -19.15
N MET A 656 12.22 68.38 -18.03
CA MET A 656 12.33 67.66 -16.74
C MET A 656 10.96 67.33 -16.14
N ASP A 657 9.99 68.24 -16.25
CA ASP A 657 8.61 67.99 -15.79
C ASP A 657 7.96 66.86 -16.61
N LYS A 658 8.12 66.86 -17.94
CA LYS A 658 7.66 65.76 -18.81
C LYS A 658 8.35 64.43 -18.50
N SER A 659 9.65 64.47 -18.20
CA SER A 659 10.42 63.27 -17.82
C SER A 659 9.96 62.72 -16.47
N THR A 660 9.62 63.60 -15.52
CA THR A 660 9.03 63.22 -14.22
C THR A 660 7.71 62.48 -14.41
N GLN A 661 6.82 62.96 -15.30
CA GLN A 661 5.57 62.26 -15.63
C GLN A 661 5.82 60.88 -16.24
N GLY A 662 6.75 60.78 -17.19
CA GLY A 662 7.11 59.51 -17.84
C GLY A 662 7.66 58.47 -16.87
N VAL A 663 8.47 58.88 -15.89
CA VAL A 663 9.04 58.00 -14.86
C VAL A 663 7.98 57.55 -13.84
N VAL A 664 7.02 58.41 -13.49
CA VAL A 664 5.89 58.03 -12.62
C VAL A 664 4.99 57.00 -13.31
N GLU A 665 4.67 57.18 -14.59
CA GLU A 665 3.88 56.20 -15.35
C GLU A 665 4.66 54.89 -15.60
N GLY A 666 5.97 54.98 -15.87
CA GLY A 666 6.85 53.80 -15.99
C GLY A 666 6.93 52.98 -14.69
N ALA A 667 6.97 53.65 -13.53
CA ALA A 667 6.88 52.99 -12.23
C ALA A 667 5.50 52.34 -12.02
N ARG A 668 4.40 53.02 -12.37
CA ARG A 668 3.02 52.48 -12.26
C ARG A 668 2.79 51.25 -13.14
N LEU A 669 3.33 51.25 -14.36
CA LEU A 669 3.26 50.09 -15.27
C LEU A 669 4.11 48.92 -14.77
N SER A 670 5.27 49.20 -14.15
CA SER A 670 6.11 48.18 -13.52
C SER A 670 5.41 47.55 -12.31
N ASP A 671 4.80 48.36 -11.45
CA ASP A 671 4.03 47.91 -10.28
C ASP A 671 2.86 46.98 -10.69
N ALA A 672 2.11 47.35 -11.73
CA ALA A 672 1.06 46.50 -12.30
C ALA A 672 1.58 45.16 -12.88
N ALA A 673 2.78 45.15 -13.47
CA ALA A 673 3.43 43.91 -13.91
C ALA A 673 3.87 43.04 -12.72
N GLY A 674 4.32 43.66 -11.62
CA GLY A 674 4.65 42.98 -10.36
C GLY A 674 3.43 42.29 -9.74
N ALA A 675 2.28 42.97 -9.73
CA ALA A 675 1.01 42.37 -9.31
C ALA A 675 0.62 41.15 -10.18
N ALA A 676 0.69 41.27 -11.51
CA ALA A 676 0.40 40.14 -12.41
C ALA A 676 1.33 38.93 -12.19
N LEU A 677 2.62 39.17 -11.91
CA LEU A 677 3.58 38.12 -11.57
C LEU A 677 3.31 37.50 -10.19
N ASN A 678 2.83 38.29 -9.24
CA ASN A 678 2.38 37.79 -7.95
C ASN A 678 1.18 36.83 -8.10
N ASP A 679 0.22 37.18 -8.95
CA ASP A 679 -0.98 36.38 -9.18
C ASP A 679 -0.65 35.09 -9.94
N ILE A 680 0.23 35.14 -10.94
CA ILE A 680 0.80 33.95 -11.59
C ILE A 680 1.43 33.02 -10.55
N ARG A 681 2.24 33.56 -9.62
CA ARG A 681 2.88 32.77 -8.56
C ARG A 681 1.84 32.05 -7.68
N GLN A 682 0.76 32.73 -7.28
CA GLN A 682 -0.32 32.12 -6.50
C GLN A 682 -1.05 31.02 -7.28
N VAL A 683 -1.38 31.26 -8.55
CA VAL A 683 -2.06 30.27 -9.41
C VAL A 683 -1.17 29.05 -9.66
N SER A 684 0.13 29.23 -9.95
CA SER A 684 1.07 28.12 -10.12
C SER A 684 1.32 27.33 -8.83
N GLN A 685 1.30 27.99 -7.67
CA GLN A 685 1.42 27.30 -6.38
C GLN A 685 0.17 26.47 -6.07
N HIS A 686 -1.04 27.02 -6.27
CA HIS A 686 -2.28 26.25 -6.12
C HIS A 686 -2.40 25.10 -7.15
N LEU A 687 -1.90 25.29 -8.37
CA LEU A 687 -1.81 24.23 -9.36
C LEU A 687 -0.93 23.07 -8.88
N ALA A 688 0.18 23.34 -8.18
CA ALA A 688 1.03 22.29 -7.60
C ALA A 688 0.29 21.51 -6.50
N GLU A 689 -0.47 22.17 -5.63
CA GLU A 689 -1.32 21.53 -4.59
C GLU A 689 -2.37 20.60 -5.22
N LEU A 690 -3.07 21.07 -6.25
CA LEU A 690 -4.07 20.28 -6.97
C LEU A 690 -3.45 19.02 -7.61
N ILE A 691 -2.24 19.14 -8.15
CA ILE A 691 -1.53 18.02 -8.79
C ILE A 691 -1.00 17.02 -7.73
N GLU A 692 -0.60 17.47 -6.54
CA GLU A 692 -0.30 16.58 -5.42
C GLU A 692 -1.54 15.80 -4.98
N GLY A 693 -2.70 16.46 -4.91
CA GLY A 693 -4.00 15.81 -4.71
C GLY A 693 -4.35 14.78 -5.79
N MET A 694 -4.09 15.08 -7.06
CA MET A 694 -4.24 14.12 -8.16
C MET A 694 -3.29 12.92 -8.02
N SER A 695 -2.05 13.13 -7.59
CA SER A 695 -1.08 12.05 -7.34
C SER A 695 -1.58 11.09 -6.26
N PHE A 696 -2.08 11.61 -5.13
CA PHE A 696 -2.68 10.82 -4.07
C PHE A 696 -3.90 10.01 -4.57
N ALA A 697 -4.82 10.65 -5.29
CA ALA A 697 -5.99 9.97 -5.86
C ALA A 697 -5.60 8.87 -6.86
N THR A 698 -4.58 9.12 -7.70
CA THR A 698 -4.05 8.16 -8.67
C THR A 698 -3.41 6.94 -7.97
N GLY A 699 -2.71 7.16 -6.85
CA GLY A 699 -2.19 6.08 -6.01
C GLY A 699 -3.29 5.22 -5.38
N ALA A 700 -4.37 5.84 -4.87
CA ALA A 700 -5.53 5.11 -4.36
C ALA A 700 -6.25 4.31 -5.46
N GLN A 701 -6.32 4.86 -6.68
CA GLN A 701 -6.88 4.17 -7.84
C GLN A 701 -6.00 2.98 -8.28
N ALA A 702 -4.67 3.09 -8.21
CA ALA A 702 -3.74 1.99 -8.47
C ALA A 702 -3.94 0.81 -7.49
N GLY A 703 -4.05 1.11 -6.18
CA GLY A 703 -4.36 0.11 -5.17
C GLY A 703 -5.72 -0.57 -5.41
N SER A 704 -6.73 0.22 -5.80
CA SER A 704 -8.05 -0.28 -6.15
C SER A 704 -8.01 -1.21 -7.38
N ALA A 705 -7.28 -0.84 -8.43
CA ALA A 705 -7.10 -1.66 -9.63
C ALA A 705 -6.42 -3.01 -9.32
N SER A 706 -5.41 -3.01 -8.44
CA SER A 706 -4.75 -4.23 -7.95
C SER A 706 -5.72 -5.15 -7.20
N GLY A 707 -6.56 -4.58 -6.31
CA GLY A 707 -7.62 -5.33 -5.63
C GLY A 707 -8.64 -5.95 -6.58
N VAL A 708 -9.03 -5.24 -7.65
CA VAL A 708 -9.91 -5.79 -8.69
C VAL A 708 -9.22 -6.92 -9.47
N ALA A 709 -7.93 -6.79 -9.80
CA ALA A 709 -7.18 -7.86 -10.47
C ALA A 709 -7.10 -9.16 -9.63
N LEU A 710 -6.87 -9.04 -8.32
CA LEU A 710 -6.90 -10.18 -7.39
C LEU A 710 -8.28 -10.85 -7.34
N ASN A 711 -9.36 -10.06 -7.28
CA ASN A 711 -10.72 -10.59 -7.32
C ASN A 711 -11.03 -11.31 -8.64
N ILE A 712 -10.58 -10.78 -9.79
CA ILE A 712 -10.71 -11.41 -11.11
C ILE A 712 -9.99 -12.76 -11.16
N ALA A 713 -8.76 -12.84 -10.64
CA ALA A 713 -7.99 -14.09 -10.58
C ALA A 713 -8.70 -15.15 -9.70
N HIS A 714 -9.28 -14.74 -8.57
CA HIS A 714 -10.08 -15.62 -7.71
C HIS A 714 -11.36 -16.11 -8.42
N ILE A 715 -12.09 -15.21 -9.11
CA ILE A 715 -13.30 -15.57 -9.87
C ILE A 715 -12.95 -16.53 -11.03
N LEU A 716 -11.80 -16.35 -11.70
CA LEU A 716 -11.32 -17.29 -12.72
C LEU A 716 -11.13 -18.69 -12.13
N SER A 717 -10.42 -18.82 -11.01
CA SER A 717 -10.17 -20.10 -10.37
C SER A 717 -11.46 -20.80 -9.90
N VAL A 718 -12.43 -20.03 -9.37
CA VAL A 718 -13.76 -20.57 -9.02
C VAL A 718 -14.54 -21.02 -10.29
N THR A 719 -14.37 -20.32 -11.41
CA THR A 719 -14.99 -20.69 -12.70
C THR A 719 -14.38 -21.98 -13.27
N GLU A 720 -13.06 -22.14 -13.17
CA GLU A 720 -12.36 -23.38 -13.55
C GLU A 720 -12.79 -24.56 -12.68
N GLN A 721 -12.83 -24.39 -11.34
CA GLN A 721 -13.35 -25.41 -10.42
C GLN A 721 -14.82 -25.77 -10.71
N THR A 722 -15.64 -24.78 -11.10
CA THR A 722 -17.03 -25.00 -11.50
C THR A 722 -17.12 -25.80 -12.80
N GLN A 723 -16.24 -25.54 -13.77
CA GLN A 723 -16.17 -26.29 -15.02
C GLN A 723 -15.78 -27.76 -14.77
N ASP A 724 -14.75 -28.01 -13.98
CA ASP A 724 -14.29 -29.36 -13.62
C ASP A 724 -15.33 -30.13 -12.81
N GLY A 725 -15.93 -29.48 -11.79
CA GLY A 725 -17.02 -30.08 -10.99
C GLY A 725 -18.24 -30.41 -11.84
N THR A 726 -18.59 -29.55 -12.80
CA THR A 726 -19.66 -29.80 -13.78
C THR A 726 -19.35 -30.99 -14.69
N GLN A 727 -18.10 -31.13 -15.13
CA GLN A 727 -17.66 -32.27 -15.94
C GLN A 727 -17.71 -33.59 -15.15
N GLN A 728 -17.25 -33.61 -13.89
CA GLN A 728 -17.35 -34.77 -13.00
C GLN A 728 -18.82 -35.14 -12.69
N THR A 729 -19.67 -34.12 -12.53
CA THR A 729 -21.12 -34.30 -12.34
C THR A 729 -21.76 -34.95 -13.58
N ALA A 730 -21.44 -34.48 -14.79
CA ALA A 730 -21.92 -35.07 -16.04
C ALA A 730 -21.46 -36.54 -16.21
N GLN A 731 -20.20 -36.86 -15.89
CA GLN A 731 -19.71 -38.25 -15.90
C GLN A 731 -20.47 -39.14 -14.90
N SER A 732 -20.77 -38.61 -13.71
CA SER A 732 -21.52 -39.31 -12.67
C SER A 732 -22.98 -39.55 -13.07
N ILE A 733 -23.62 -38.55 -13.68
CA ILE A 733 -24.99 -38.65 -14.23
C ILE A 733 -25.07 -39.67 -15.36
N HIS A 734 -24.09 -39.67 -16.29
CA HIS A 734 -24.02 -40.68 -17.34
C HIS A 734 -23.92 -42.11 -16.77
N LYS A 735 -23.12 -42.30 -15.71
CA LYS A 735 -23.02 -43.58 -15.00
C LYS A 735 -24.34 -43.98 -14.31
N LEU A 736 -25.09 -43.02 -13.75
CA LEU A 736 -26.43 -43.28 -13.18
C LEU A 736 -27.46 -43.69 -14.25
N SER A 737 -27.43 -43.06 -15.43
CA SER A 737 -28.28 -43.47 -16.57
C SER A 737 -27.96 -44.90 -17.03
N MET A 738 -26.67 -45.24 -17.14
CA MET A 738 -26.23 -46.61 -17.46
C MET A 738 -26.71 -47.64 -16.41
N LEU A 739 -26.54 -47.35 -15.11
CA LEU A 739 -26.99 -48.23 -14.02
C LEU A 739 -28.52 -48.37 -13.97
N ALA A 740 -29.27 -47.31 -14.27
CA ALA A 740 -30.73 -47.37 -14.37
C ALA A 740 -31.19 -48.23 -15.55
N GLN A 741 -30.49 -48.17 -16.68
CA GLN A 741 -30.77 -49.03 -17.83
C GLN A 741 -30.37 -50.49 -17.57
N GLU A 742 -29.26 -50.74 -16.88
CA GLU A 742 -28.84 -52.09 -16.44
C GLU A 742 -29.83 -52.71 -15.46
N LEU A 743 -30.35 -51.92 -14.51
CA LEU A 743 -31.42 -52.32 -13.59
C LEU A 743 -32.71 -52.65 -14.35
N LYS A 744 -33.13 -51.80 -15.30
CA LYS A 744 -34.31 -52.05 -16.15
C LYS A 744 -34.15 -53.34 -16.97
N ASN A 745 -32.98 -53.55 -17.57
CA ASN A 745 -32.69 -54.76 -18.33
C ASN A 745 -32.72 -56.01 -17.42
N SER A 746 -32.18 -55.91 -16.20
CA SER A 746 -32.15 -56.99 -15.22
C SER A 746 -33.55 -57.42 -14.79
N VAL A 747 -34.47 -56.47 -14.59
CA VAL A 747 -35.87 -56.80 -14.25
C VAL A 747 -36.72 -57.19 -15.46
N SER A 748 -36.37 -56.77 -16.69
CA SER A 748 -37.11 -57.18 -17.90
C SER A 748 -37.02 -58.67 -18.25
N ARG A 749 -36.18 -59.45 -17.53
CA ARG A 749 -36.22 -60.92 -17.56
C ARG A 749 -37.50 -61.46 -16.93
N PHE A 750 -38.09 -60.73 -15.97
CA PHE A 750 -39.38 -61.07 -15.38
C PHE A 750 -40.51 -60.49 -16.25
N ARG A 751 -41.29 -61.37 -16.87
CA ARG A 751 -42.47 -60.96 -17.63
C ARG A 751 -43.59 -60.64 -16.67
N VAL A 752 -44.02 -59.39 -16.68
CA VAL A 752 -45.25 -58.94 -16.01
C VAL A 752 -46.28 -58.58 -17.08
N ALA A 753 -47.57 -58.76 -16.77
CA ALA A 753 -48.64 -58.26 -17.63
C ALA A 753 -48.57 -56.72 -17.69
N ALA A 754 -48.84 -56.16 -18.86
CA ALA A 754 -48.74 -54.73 -19.14
C ALA A 754 -49.94 -53.93 -18.62
#